data_AF-A0A9J6ATU5-F1
#
_entry.id   AF-A0A9J6ATU5-F1
#
_cell.length_a   1.000
_cell.length_b   1.000
_cell.length_c   1.000
_cell.angle_alpha   90.00
_cell.angle_beta   90.00
_cell.angle_gamma   90.00
#
_symmetry.space_group_name_H-M   'P 1'
#
loop_
_entity.id
_entity.type
_entity.pdbx_description
1 polymer ?
#
loop_
_entity_poly.entity_id
_entity_poly.type
_entity_poly.pdbx_seq_one_letter_code
_entity_poly.pdbx_strand_id
1 'polypeptide(L)'
;MGKKYSFFFLLFTLFLSNFVASTLGKKQGDVLGKFYKAKQKNSAFYKSYYKAAGVENVELDKVILPQEGLKAKDWINKLPGQPPVKFQQYGGYVTVNQSAGRALYYYFTEAENSESLPLLLWLNGGPGCSSIAYGAMEELGPFRVNSDGKTLHRNRYAWNHAANVLFLESPAGVGFSYTNTSSDLNTTGDSRTANDNVVFLLNWLERFPEYKNRDFYISGESYAGHYVPQLAHAILQLNKFEKKTLINLKGIIIGNAVINDDTDTIGMYEYFASHALISDETYHDILNSCYDDNYNQSKCDEAAEITNKNLNNLDIYNIYYPLCKDGNLTKYPKTPTPLQIDPCSDKYIYAYMNRRDVQDALHANVTNLKYDWTSCSDSLFYDWKDSPATIIPLLKESLANGVRVWIFSGDTDGRVPVTSSKRSIQAMNLTVDQPWRSWLNGGEVGGYVETYKGGLTFATVRGAGHEVPSYEPARALSLISHFLSGTLGKKQSEVLGKIYNAKQDSAFGKNYYKAAAVENVELDKVIHPQEGLKEKDWIKKLPGQPPVKFQQYGGYVTVDESAGRALYYYFTEAENSKSLPLLLWLNGGPGCSSIAYGAMEEVGPFRANSDGKTLHRNHYAWNLVANVLFLECPTGVAFSYTNTSSDLNTTGDSRTVNDNVVFLLNWLERFPEYKNRDFYISGESYAGHYVPQLAHAILQHNKLEKKTLVNLKGIIIGNAVINDDTDIIGAYEYYASHALISDETFLDIKKYCFDKHYNKSNCNEAVAVLNNNLNHINIYNIYSPLCKDGNLTKYPKVPSPLVFEPCSDHYVHAYLNRRDVQDALHANVTNIKYDWESCSDPLFYNWKDSPATIIPLLTESLENGVRVWIFSGDIDGAVPVTSTKKSIKAMNLIVDQPYMALLVIWRRGKIVKIQTLIIKLNNYCFLVLTIKLDSIGGYVETYKGGLTFATVRGAGHEVPSYQPARALSLITHFLSGTLLPGNH
;
A
#
# COMPACT_ATOMS: atom_id res chain seq x y z
N MET A 1 52.26 29.73 -9.45
CA MET A 1 51.14 29.20 -10.26
C MET A 1 50.75 27.74 -9.94
N GLY A 2 51.58 26.90 -9.31
CA GLY A 2 51.28 25.47 -9.09
C GLY A 2 50.24 25.06 -8.03
N LYS A 3 49.82 25.94 -7.10
CA LYS A 3 48.86 25.56 -6.03
C LYS A 3 47.37 25.81 -6.37
N LYS A 4 47.05 26.68 -7.34
CA LYS A 4 45.65 26.94 -7.76
C LYS A 4 45.10 25.89 -8.73
N TYR A 5 45.96 25.30 -9.57
CA TYR A 5 45.55 24.25 -10.50
C TYR A 5 45.26 22.90 -9.82
N SER A 6 45.98 22.56 -8.73
CA SER A 6 45.73 21.31 -8.00
C SER A 6 44.40 21.32 -7.23
N PHE A 7 43.92 22.48 -6.79
CA PHE A 7 42.64 22.60 -6.08
C PHE A 7 41.44 22.55 -7.04
N PHE A 8 41.56 23.17 -8.22
CA PHE A 8 40.56 23.07 -9.28
C PHE A 8 40.49 21.66 -9.87
N PHE A 9 41.62 20.96 -10.02
CA PHE A 9 41.60 19.57 -10.50
C PHE A 9 40.96 18.62 -9.48
N LEU A 10 41.22 18.80 -8.18
CA LEU A 10 40.57 18.01 -7.11
C LEU A 10 39.05 18.27 -7.05
N LEU A 11 38.62 19.52 -7.17
CA LEU A 11 37.20 19.90 -7.23
C LEU A 11 36.52 19.37 -8.49
N PHE A 12 37.20 19.38 -9.64
CA PHE A 12 36.66 18.83 -10.89
C PHE A 12 36.57 17.31 -10.85
N THR A 13 37.53 16.61 -10.23
CA THR A 13 37.45 15.16 -10.00
C THR A 13 36.39 14.78 -8.95
N LEU A 14 36.18 15.62 -7.93
CA LEU A 14 35.09 15.46 -6.94
C LEU A 14 33.70 15.81 -7.52
N PHE A 15 33.64 16.71 -8.50
CA PHE A 15 32.42 17.03 -9.26
C PHE A 15 32.05 15.89 -10.22
N LEU A 16 33.04 15.30 -10.91
CA LEU A 16 32.83 14.12 -11.76
C LEU A 16 32.49 12.87 -10.93
N SER A 17 33.10 12.66 -9.74
CA SER A 17 32.73 11.52 -8.88
C SER A 17 31.33 11.63 -8.27
N ASN A 18 30.81 12.86 -8.09
CA ASN A 18 29.44 13.08 -7.61
C ASN A 18 28.39 13.04 -8.72
N PHE A 19 28.76 13.24 -9.99
CA PHE A 19 27.86 13.00 -11.14
C PHE A 19 27.80 11.53 -11.57
N VAL A 20 28.77 10.71 -11.18
CA VAL A 20 28.74 9.25 -11.41
C VAL A 20 27.94 8.51 -10.33
N ALA A 21 27.68 9.14 -9.18
CA ALA A 21 26.99 8.50 -8.05
C ALA A 21 25.44 8.46 -8.14
N SER A 22 24.83 9.02 -9.20
CA SER A 22 23.36 8.99 -9.38
C SER A 22 22.89 8.21 -10.61
N THR A 23 23.76 7.42 -11.25
CA THR A 23 23.41 6.60 -12.43
C THR A 23 23.67 5.09 -12.26
N LEU A 24 24.13 4.67 -11.08
CA LEU A 24 24.51 3.27 -10.84
C LEU A 24 23.25 2.47 -10.46
N GLY A 25 22.85 1.49 -11.27
CA GLY A 25 21.62 0.68 -11.13
C GLY A 25 20.35 1.43 -11.57
N LYS A 26 19.75 1.03 -12.69
CA LYS A 26 18.42 1.51 -13.13
C LYS A 26 17.40 0.42 -12.83
N LYS A 27 16.31 0.76 -12.15
CA LYS A 27 15.20 -0.17 -11.90
C LYS A 27 14.54 -0.57 -13.22
N GLN A 28 14.07 -1.81 -13.32
CA GLN A 28 13.34 -2.29 -14.50
C GLN A 28 12.14 -1.40 -14.85
N GLY A 29 11.52 -0.78 -13.83
CA GLY A 29 10.30 0.02 -13.98
C GLY A 29 10.53 1.33 -14.66
N ASP A 30 11.67 1.94 -14.36
CA ASP A 30 12.11 3.17 -14.99
C ASP A 30 12.35 2.94 -16.49
N VAL A 31 12.88 1.76 -16.84
CA VAL A 31 13.09 1.36 -18.24
C VAL A 31 11.75 1.15 -18.94
N LEU A 32 10.82 0.40 -18.34
CA LEU A 32 9.48 0.22 -18.90
C LEU A 32 8.75 1.57 -19.04
N GLY A 33 8.85 2.44 -18.02
CA GLY A 33 8.37 3.82 -17.98
C GLY A 33 8.78 4.62 -19.20
N LYS A 34 10.08 4.64 -19.45
CA LYS A 34 10.66 5.34 -20.59
C LYS A 34 10.22 4.68 -21.89
N PHE A 35 10.04 3.36 -21.91
CA PHE A 35 9.84 2.59 -23.15
C PHE A 35 8.46 2.91 -23.71
N TYR A 36 7.44 2.91 -22.85
CA TYR A 36 6.11 3.37 -23.21
C TYR A 36 6.10 4.83 -23.70
N LYS A 37 6.82 5.73 -23.01
CA LYS A 37 6.93 7.14 -23.45
C LYS A 37 7.61 7.27 -24.82
N ALA A 38 8.58 6.42 -25.13
CA ALA A 38 9.21 6.38 -26.45
C ALA A 38 8.28 5.77 -27.52
N LYS A 39 7.58 4.68 -27.17
CA LYS A 39 6.61 3.97 -28.02
C LYS A 39 5.45 4.90 -28.42
N GLN A 40 4.89 5.66 -27.48
CA GLN A 40 3.81 6.63 -27.73
C GLN A 40 4.22 7.74 -28.70
N LYS A 41 5.49 8.18 -28.66
CA LYS A 41 6.00 9.21 -29.59
C LYS A 41 6.22 8.69 -31.01
N ASN A 42 6.27 7.38 -31.22
CA ASN A 42 6.55 6.77 -32.51
C ASN A 42 5.32 6.00 -33.04
N SER A 43 4.55 6.67 -33.91
CA SER A 43 3.28 6.16 -34.45
C SER A 43 3.37 4.84 -35.21
N ALA A 44 4.57 4.46 -35.70
CA ALA A 44 4.81 3.18 -36.35
C ALA A 44 4.78 1.99 -35.37
N PHE A 45 5.23 2.19 -34.12
CA PHE A 45 5.16 1.15 -33.08
C PHE A 45 3.75 0.99 -32.52
N TYR A 46 3.06 2.10 -32.29
CA TYR A 46 1.69 2.11 -31.78
C TYR A 46 0.71 1.36 -32.70
N LYS A 47 0.93 1.42 -34.02
CA LYS A 47 0.09 0.74 -35.03
C LYS A 47 0.65 -0.60 -35.51
N SER A 48 1.71 -1.13 -34.89
CA SER A 48 2.30 -2.38 -35.35
C SER A 48 1.38 -3.56 -35.01
N TYR A 49 0.77 -4.13 -36.05
CA TYR A 49 -0.07 -5.32 -35.91
C TYR A 49 0.79 -6.52 -35.51
N TYR A 50 0.20 -7.39 -34.69
CA TYR A 50 0.86 -8.61 -34.24
C TYR A 50 1.45 -9.40 -35.42
N LYS A 51 2.77 -9.59 -35.40
CA LYS A 51 3.50 -10.48 -36.31
C LYS A 51 4.28 -11.47 -35.48
N ALA A 52 3.83 -12.72 -35.51
CA ALA A 52 4.47 -13.81 -34.78
C ALA A 52 5.94 -14.00 -35.16
N ALA A 53 6.75 -14.44 -34.19
CA ALA A 53 8.11 -14.90 -34.46
C ALA A 53 8.06 -16.12 -35.40
N GLY A 54 8.60 -15.99 -36.60
CA GLY A 54 8.69 -17.10 -37.55
C GLY A 54 9.83 -18.04 -37.15
N VAL A 55 9.47 -19.25 -36.68
CA VAL A 55 10.44 -20.32 -36.35
C VAL A 55 10.57 -21.35 -37.49
N GLU A 56 9.79 -21.18 -38.55
CA GLU A 56 9.71 -22.09 -39.72
C GLU A 56 11.04 -22.25 -40.49
N ASN A 57 12.03 -21.39 -40.22
CA ASN A 57 13.36 -21.40 -40.86
C ASN A 57 14.49 -21.87 -39.93
N VAL A 58 14.19 -22.37 -38.72
CA VAL A 58 15.23 -22.88 -37.81
C VAL A 58 15.64 -24.29 -38.25
N GLU A 59 16.75 -24.38 -38.99
CA GLU A 59 17.36 -25.66 -39.33
C GLU A 59 18.09 -26.24 -38.09
N LEU A 60 17.47 -27.21 -37.41
CA LEU A 60 17.97 -27.77 -36.15
C LEU A 60 19.45 -28.19 -36.20
N ASP A 61 19.86 -28.87 -37.26
CA ASP A 61 21.23 -29.35 -37.44
C ASP A 61 22.27 -28.22 -37.57
N LYS A 62 21.84 -27.00 -37.91
CA LYS A 62 22.70 -25.82 -37.99
C LYS A 62 22.77 -25.03 -36.68
N VAL A 63 21.77 -25.16 -35.81
CA VAL A 63 21.66 -24.34 -34.58
C VAL A 63 21.97 -25.13 -33.31
N ILE A 64 21.84 -26.45 -33.32
CA ILE A 64 22.24 -27.33 -32.21
C ILE A 64 23.74 -27.60 -32.35
N LEU A 65 24.52 -27.03 -31.43
CA LEU A 65 25.97 -27.17 -31.38
C LEU A 65 26.38 -28.29 -30.43
N PRO A 66 27.58 -28.91 -30.58
CA PRO A 66 28.08 -29.91 -29.64
C PRO A 66 28.14 -29.39 -28.19
N GLN A 67 27.58 -30.14 -27.24
CA GLN A 67 27.47 -29.74 -25.83
C GLN A 67 28.25 -30.64 -24.86
N GLU A 68 28.92 -31.69 -25.35
CA GLU A 68 29.59 -32.69 -24.52
C GLU A 68 30.62 -32.04 -23.57
N GLY A 69 30.49 -32.36 -22.28
CA GLY A 69 31.40 -31.87 -21.23
C GLY A 69 31.23 -30.39 -20.85
N LEU A 70 30.35 -29.62 -21.50
CA LEU A 70 30.15 -28.21 -21.19
C LEU A 70 29.38 -28.00 -19.87
N LYS A 71 28.45 -28.91 -19.51
CA LYS A 71 27.77 -28.86 -18.20
C LYS A 71 28.73 -28.78 -17.02
N ALA A 72 29.79 -29.59 -17.03
CA ALA A 72 30.77 -29.62 -15.95
C ALA A 72 31.57 -28.30 -15.84
N LYS A 73 31.74 -27.58 -16.95
CA LYS A 73 32.40 -26.27 -16.98
C LYS A 73 31.53 -25.15 -16.42
N ASP A 74 30.21 -25.32 -16.49
CA ASP A 74 29.26 -24.34 -15.97
C ASP A 74 29.01 -24.51 -14.46
N TRP A 75 29.51 -25.58 -13.83
CA TRP A 75 29.23 -25.86 -12.41
C TRP A 75 29.84 -24.82 -11.47
N ILE A 76 28.98 -24.16 -10.68
CA ILE A 76 29.39 -23.14 -9.71
C ILE A 76 29.56 -23.83 -8.35
N ASN A 77 30.79 -24.11 -7.96
CA ASN A 77 31.09 -24.69 -6.64
C ASN A 77 30.58 -23.80 -5.50
N LYS A 78 30.86 -22.49 -5.55
CA LYS A 78 30.40 -21.51 -4.55
C LYS A 78 30.54 -20.08 -5.06
N LEU A 79 29.51 -19.25 -4.89
CA LEU A 79 29.58 -17.81 -5.12
C LEU A 79 30.30 -17.09 -3.95
N PRO A 80 31.03 -16.00 -4.20
CA PRO A 80 31.67 -15.22 -3.14
C PRO A 80 30.66 -14.73 -2.09
N GLY A 81 30.91 -15.01 -0.81
CA GLY A 81 30.00 -14.61 0.26
C GLY A 81 28.70 -15.43 0.37
N GLN A 82 28.56 -16.52 -0.39
CA GLN A 82 27.41 -17.43 -0.33
C GLN A 82 27.36 -18.24 0.97
N PRO A 83 26.18 -18.36 1.62
CA PRO A 83 25.97 -19.30 2.73
C PRO A 83 25.91 -20.77 2.25
N PRO A 84 26.11 -21.77 3.14
CA PRO A 84 26.09 -23.18 2.76
C PRO A 84 24.79 -23.62 2.09
N VAL A 85 24.89 -24.47 1.05
CA VAL A 85 23.75 -25.01 0.28
C VAL A 85 23.84 -26.50 0.03
N LYS A 86 22.68 -27.11 -0.26
CA LYS A 86 22.53 -28.54 -0.56
C LYS A 86 22.10 -28.83 -2.00
N PHE A 87 21.87 -27.79 -2.80
CA PHE A 87 21.54 -27.92 -4.22
C PHE A 87 22.75 -27.59 -5.10
N GLN A 88 22.70 -28.01 -6.35
CA GLN A 88 23.69 -27.65 -7.35
C GLN A 88 23.27 -26.38 -8.10
N GLN A 89 24.25 -25.63 -8.56
CA GLN A 89 24.06 -24.38 -9.28
C GLN A 89 25.06 -24.29 -10.42
N TYR A 90 24.62 -23.69 -11.52
CA TYR A 90 25.36 -23.63 -12.77
C TYR A 90 25.22 -22.23 -13.38
N GLY A 91 26.26 -21.77 -14.07
CA GLY A 91 26.23 -20.51 -14.80
C GLY A 91 27.25 -20.52 -15.93
N GLY A 92 26.87 -19.94 -17.06
CA GLY A 92 27.67 -19.96 -18.25
C GLY A 92 26.91 -19.46 -19.47
N TYR A 93 27.53 -19.65 -20.63
CA TYR A 93 27.04 -19.14 -21.91
C TYR A 93 26.54 -20.25 -22.81
N VAL A 94 25.46 -19.96 -23.53
CA VAL A 94 24.97 -20.78 -24.64
C VAL A 94 24.94 -19.89 -25.90
N THR A 95 25.67 -20.33 -26.92
CA THR A 95 25.71 -19.65 -28.22
C THR A 95 24.36 -19.84 -28.94
N VAL A 96 23.76 -18.73 -29.35
CA VAL A 96 22.47 -18.72 -30.08
C VAL A 96 22.65 -18.33 -31.56
N ASN A 97 23.77 -17.68 -31.90
CA ASN A 97 24.14 -17.42 -33.29
C ASN A 97 25.67 -17.39 -33.44
N GLN A 98 26.23 -18.41 -34.10
CA GLN A 98 27.68 -18.55 -34.26
C GLN A 98 28.28 -17.46 -35.17
N SER A 99 27.61 -17.12 -36.27
CA SER A 99 28.08 -16.12 -37.24
C SER A 99 28.16 -14.72 -36.65
N ALA A 100 27.22 -14.36 -35.77
CA ALA A 100 27.22 -13.08 -35.06
C ALA A 100 28.06 -13.11 -33.77
N GLY A 101 28.57 -14.28 -33.37
CA GLY A 101 29.19 -14.49 -32.06
C GLY A 101 28.25 -14.12 -30.90
N ARG A 102 26.96 -14.42 -31.04
CA ARG A 102 25.92 -14.10 -30.08
C ARG A 102 25.71 -15.24 -29.10
N ALA A 103 25.77 -14.94 -27.81
CA ALA A 103 25.57 -15.90 -26.74
C ALA A 103 24.76 -15.29 -25.59
N LEU A 104 23.89 -16.10 -25.00
CA LEU A 104 23.11 -15.73 -23.82
C LEU A 104 23.69 -16.36 -22.58
N TYR A 105 23.76 -15.59 -21.51
CA TYR A 105 24.20 -16.01 -20.19
C TYR A 105 23.01 -16.50 -19.37
N TYR A 106 23.21 -17.59 -18.63
CA TYR A 106 22.20 -18.15 -17.73
C TYR A 106 22.78 -18.40 -16.34
N TYR A 107 21.89 -18.41 -15.35
CA TYR A 107 22.15 -18.92 -14.02
C TYR A 107 21.05 -19.93 -13.67
N PHE A 108 21.43 -21.14 -13.30
CA PHE A 108 20.53 -22.25 -13.03
C PHE A 108 20.74 -22.75 -11.60
N THR A 109 19.64 -22.92 -10.88
CA THR A 109 19.65 -23.47 -9.53
C THR A 109 18.71 -24.65 -9.45
N GLU A 110 19.26 -25.82 -9.13
CA GLU A 110 18.46 -27.00 -8.88
C GLU A 110 17.64 -26.84 -7.60
N ALA A 111 16.54 -27.59 -7.53
CA ALA A 111 15.89 -27.82 -6.25
C ALA A 111 16.73 -28.76 -5.38
N GLU A 112 16.55 -28.71 -4.06
CA GLU A 112 17.23 -29.65 -3.15
C GLU A 112 16.83 -31.12 -3.43
N ASN A 113 15.65 -31.35 -3.99
CA ASN A 113 15.19 -32.64 -4.53
C ASN A 113 14.86 -32.50 -6.04
N SER A 114 15.90 -32.37 -6.87
CA SER A 114 15.79 -32.01 -8.28
C SER A 114 15.10 -33.07 -9.15
N GLU A 115 15.23 -34.35 -8.79
CA GLU A 115 14.80 -35.48 -9.64
C GLU A 115 13.29 -35.58 -9.88
N SER A 116 12.44 -35.02 -9.00
CA SER A 116 10.98 -35.09 -9.15
C SER A 116 10.34 -33.77 -9.57
N LEU A 117 11.08 -32.65 -9.55
CA LEU A 117 10.52 -31.31 -9.72
C LEU A 117 10.63 -30.80 -11.16
N PRO A 118 9.68 -29.96 -11.61
CA PRO A 118 9.65 -29.45 -12.99
C PRO A 118 10.81 -28.49 -13.28
N LEU A 119 11.04 -28.20 -14.56
CA LEU A 119 11.94 -27.13 -15.01
C LEU A 119 11.12 -25.85 -15.20
N LEU A 120 11.57 -24.76 -14.58
CA LEU A 120 10.94 -23.45 -14.64
C LEU A 120 11.94 -22.43 -15.19
N LEU A 121 11.67 -21.88 -16.38
CA LEU A 121 12.39 -20.74 -16.91
C LEU A 121 11.82 -19.45 -16.31
N TRP A 122 12.69 -18.54 -15.86
CA TRP A 122 12.32 -17.19 -15.42
C TRP A 122 12.93 -16.13 -16.33
N LEU A 123 12.09 -15.19 -16.77
CA LEU A 123 12.44 -14.02 -17.58
C LEU A 123 11.97 -12.74 -16.89
N ASN A 124 12.90 -11.85 -16.57
CA ASN A 124 12.57 -10.47 -16.24
C ASN A 124 12.27 -9.66 -17.51
N GLY A 125 11.73 -8.45 -17.33
CA GLY A 125 11.21 -7.61 -18.42
C GLY A 125 12.16 -6.50 -18.85
N GLY A 126 11.71 -5.25 -18.67
CA GLY A 126 12.39 -4.03 -19.11
C GLY A 126 11.60 -3.29 -20.19
N PRO A 127 11.75 -3.58 -21.49
CA PRO A 127 12.61 -4.62 -22.09
C PRO A 127 14.10 -4.39 -21.84
N GLY A 128 14.89 -5.48 -21.83
CA GLY A 128 16.34 -5.41 -21.71
C GLY A 128 16.90 -5.39 -20.28
N CYS A 129 16.16 -5.93 -19.31
CA CYS A 129 16.60 -6.06 -17.92
C CYS A 129 16.97 -7.50 -17.56
N SER A 130 17.90 -7.65 -16.61
CA SER A 130 18.55 -8.91 -16.28
C SER A 130 17.68 -9.79 -15.38
N SER A 131 17.48 -11.04 -15.80
CA SER A 131 16.84 -12.09 -14.99
C SER A 131 17.66 -12.52 -13.77
N ILE A 132 18.94 -12.17 -13.74
CA ILE A 132 19.86 -12.50 -12.65
C ILE A 132 19.90 -11.37 -11.64
N ALA A 133 19.84 -10.12 -12.10
CA ALA A 133 19.73 -8.95 -11.24
C ALA A 133 18.47 -9.06 -10.37
N TYR A 134 17.32 -9.06 -11.02
CA TYR A 134 16.03 -9.00 -10.35
C TYR A 134 15.60 -10.40 -9.90
N GLY A 135 15.27 -11.29 -10.84
CA GLY A 135 14.80 -12.64 -10.56
C GLY A 135 15.67 -13.42 -9.58
N ALA A 136 16.96 -13.59 -9.89
CA ALA A 136 17.81 -14.47 -9.08
C ALA A 136 18.31 -13.84 -7.77
N MET A 137 18.57 -12.52 -7.74
CA MET A 137 19.30 -11.87 -6.64
C MET A 137 18.45 -10.88 -5.85
N GLU A 138 17.31 -10.47 -6.39
CA GLU A 138 16.39 -9.51 -5.78
C GLU A 138 15.03 -10.11 -5.44
N GLU A 139 14.55 -11.12 -6.19
CA GLU A 139 13.15 -11.58 -6.15
C GLU A 139 12.94 -13.03 -5.69
N LEU A 140 13.30 -14.04 -6.45
CA LEU A 140 12.87 -15.44 -6.20
C LEU A 140 14.00 -16.47 -6.18
N GLY A 141 15.22 -16.08 -6.52
CA GLY A 141 16.37 -16.97 -6.43
C GLY A 141 16.76 -17.31 -4.98
N PRO A 142 17.71 -18.26 -4.81
CA PRO A 142 18.08 -18.80 -3.51
C PRO A 142 18.84 -17.83 -2.59
N PHE A 143 19.31 -16.71 -3.15
CA PHE A 143 20.12 -15.73 -2.44
C PHE A 143 19.65 -14.31 -2.70
N ARG A 144 20.02 -13.44 -1.77
CA ARG A 144 19.85 -12.00 -1.81
C ARG A 144 21.17 -11.33 -1.52
N VAL A 145 21.45 -10.22 -2.21
CA VAL A 145 22.68 -9.45 -2.00
C VAL A 145 22.55 -8.56 -0.76
N ASN A 146 23.54 -8.62 0.13
CA ASN A 146 23.59 -7.77 1.31
C ASN A 146 24.02 -6.34 0.97
N SER A 147 23.69 -5.41 1.86
CA SER A 147 24.01 -3.98 1.71
C SER A 147 25.50 -3.64 1.68
N ASP A 148 26.39 -4.59 1.90
CA ASP A 148 27.83 -4.42 1.71
C ASP A 148 28.27 -4.60 0.25
N GLY A 149 27.36 -5.06 -0.63
CA GLY A 149 27.65 -5.39 -2.03
C GLY A 149 28.65 -6.55 -2.19
N LYS A 150 28.87 -7.34 -1.13
CA LYS A 150 29.94 -8.35 -1.06
C LYS A 150 29.48 -9.72 -0.59
N THR A 151 28.47 -9.77 0.26
CA THR A 151 27.99 -11.02 0.85
C THR A 151 26.56 -11.32 0.44
N LEU A 152 26.18 -12.59 0.54
CA LEU A 152 24.83 -13.05 0.22
C LEU A 152 24.16 -13.57 1.50
N HIS A 153 22.84 -13.45 1.57
CA HIS A 153 22.02 -14.18 2.55
C HIS A 153 21.03 -15.10 1.86
N ARG A 154 20.56 -16.14 2.58
CA ARG A 154 19.57 -17.09 2.06
C ARG A 154 18.20 -16.43 1.90
N ASN A 155 17.58 -16.64 0.75
CA ASN A 155 16.14 -16.43 0.59
C ASN A 155 15.41 -17.69 1.10
N ARG A 156 14.57 -17.53 2.13
CA ARG A 156 13.79 -18.64 2.72
C ARG A 156 12.57 -19.03 1.89
N TYR A 157 12.22 -18.21 0.90
CA TYR A 157 11.05 -18.38 0.05
C TYR A 157 11.46 -18.53 -1.42
N ALA A 158 12.68 -19.02 -1.65
CA ALA A 158 13.21 -19.21 -2.99
C ALA A 158 12.34 -20.19 -3.80
N TRP A 159 12.11 -19.90 -5.06
CA TRP A 159 11.28 -20.76 -5.92
C TRP A 159 11.95 -22.08 -6.26
N ASN A 160 13.26 -22.22 -6.02
CA ASN A 160 13.93 -23.51 -6.10
C ASN A 160 13.53 -24.49 -4.98
N HIS A 161 12.62 -24.09 -4.08
CA HIS A 161 11.88 -25.03 -3.23
C HIS A 161 10.76 -25.78 -3.98
N ALA A 162 10.28 -25.25 -5.12
CA ALA A 162 9.16 -25.79 -5.87
C ALA A 162 9.52 -26.27 -7.29
N ALA A 163 10.64 -25.81 -7.86
CA ALA A 163 11.10 -26.17 -9.20
C ALA A 163 12.62 -26.15 -9.34
N ASN A 164 13.15 -26.71 -10.42
CA ASN A 164 14.50 -26.41 -10.90
C ASN A 164 14.42 -25.11 -11.70
N VAL A 165 15.08 -24.04 -11.25
CA VAL A 165 14.84 -22.68 -11.77
C VAL A 165 16.00 -22.21 -12.64
N LEU A 166 15.68 -21.85 -13.88
CA LEU A 166 16.60 -21.35 -14.90
C LEU A 166 16.35 -19.85 -15.14
N PHE A 167 17.30 -19.01 -14.74
CA PHE A 167 17.28 -17.57 -15.00
C PHE A 167 18.07 -17.28 -16.27
N LEU A 168 17.44 -16.61 -17.24
CA LEU A 168 18.07 -16.32 -18.53
C LEU A 168 18.18 -14.81 -18.76
N GLU A 169 19.40 -14.30 -18.94
CA GLU A 169 19.61 -12.92 -19.38
C GLU A 169 19.38 -12.81 -20.88
N SER A 170 18.22 -12.30 -21.26
CA SER A 170 17.79 -12.19 -22.66
C SER A 170 17.19 -10.81 -22.90
N PRO A 171 17.44 -10.18 -24.07
CA PRO A 171 18.26 -10.66 -25.20
C PRO A 171 19.77 -10.39 -25.03
N ALA A 172 20.57 -10.69 -26.07
CA ALA A 172 21.98 -10.30 -26.11
C ALA A 172 22.16 -8.78 -25.92
N GLY A 173 23.12 -8.39 -25.06
CA GLY A 173 23.30 -7.02 -24.58
C GLY A 173 22.70 -6.75 -23.20
N VAL A 174 21.95 -7.70 -22.64
CA VAL A 174 21.45 -7.66 -21.25
C VAL A 174 22.43 -8.34 -20.32
N GLY A 175 22.84 -7.63 -19.27
CA GLY A 175 23.73 -8.16 -18.24
C GLY A 175 25.03 -8.70 -18.83
N PHE A 176 25.28 -10.00 -18.67
CA PHE A 176 26.45 -10.68 -19.20
C PHE A 176 26.27 -11.23 -20.63
N SER A 177 25.03 -11.32 -21.13
CA SER A 177 24.73 -11.76 -22.50
C SER A 177 25.28 -10.78 -23.53
N TYR A 178 25.87 -11.30 -24.61
CA TYR A 178 26.61 -10.47 -25.56
C TYR A 178 26.46 -10.91 -27.02
N THR A 179 26.93 -10.03 -27.90
CA THR A 179 27.12 -10.27 -29.33
C THR A 179 28.45 -9.66 -29.77
N ASN A 180 29.16 -10.34 -30.68
CA ASN A 180 30.38 -9.80 -31.28
C ASN A 180 30.09 -8.87 -32.46
N THR A 181 28.84 -8.82 -32.92
CA THR A 181 28.38 -7.97 -34.02
C THR A 181 27.60 -6.78 -33.47
N SER A 182 28.22 -5.62 -33.36
CA SER A 182 27.60 -4.44 -32.71
C SER A 182 26.25 -4.01 -33.31
N SER A 183 26.03 -4.20 -34.62
CA SER A 183 24.75 -3.89 -35.28
C SER A 183 23.59 -4.76 -34.80
N ASP A 184 23.85 -5.88 -34.13
CA ASP A 184 22.81 -6.69 -33.50
C ASP A 184 22.06 -5.90 -32.42
N LEU A 185 22.75 -5.05 -31.66
CA LEU A 185 22.09 -4.27 -30.60
C LEU A 185 21.00 -3.35 -31.17
N ASN A 186 21.23 -2.87 -32.40
CA ASN A 186 20.32 -1.97 -33.12
C ASN A 186 19.25 -2.70 -33.93
N THR A 187 19.16 -4.03 -33.86
CA THR A 187 18.15 -4.84 -34.58
C THR A 187 17.38 -5.76 -33.65
N THR A 188 17.50 -5.52 -32.34
CA THR A 188 16.86 -6.31 -31.28
C THR A 188 15.38 -6.01 -31.20
N GLY A 189 14.58 -7.03 -30.93
CA GLY A 189 13.18 -6.86 -30.61
C GLY A 189 12.53 -8.19 -30.23
N ASP A 190 11.22 -8.17 -30.04
CA ASP A 190 10.41 -9.26 -29.51
C ASP A 190 10.61 -10.59 -30.27
N SER A 191 10.47 -10.57 -31.59
CA SER A 191 10.58 -11.75 -32.45
C SER A 191 11.97 -12.41 -32.40
N ARG A 192 13.02 -11.59 -32.47
CA ARG A 192 14.41 -12.12 -32.38
C ARG A 192 14.70 -12.69 -31.01
N THR A 193 14.20 -12.04 -29.95
CA THR A 193 14.35 -12.49 -28.57
C THR A 193 13.71 -13.87 -28.38
N ALA A 194 12.50 -14.09 -28.89
CA ALA A 194 11.84 -15.39 -28.84
C ALA A 194 12.63 -16.49 -29.59
N ASN A 195 13.12 -16.19 -30.79
CA ASN A 195 13.92 -17.13 -31.59
C ASN A 195 15.26 -17.48 -30.93
N ASP A 196 16.01 -16.49 -30.45
CA ASP A 196 17.28 -16.69 -29.74
C ASP A 196 17.04 -17.54 -28.47
N ASN A 197 15.93 -17.33 -27.76
CA ASN A 197 15.56 -18.11 -26.57
C ASN A 197 15.18 -19.57 -26.90
N VAL A 198 14.55 -19.84 -28.05
CA VAL A 198 14.32 -21.21 -28.52
C VAL A 198 15.66 -21.92 -28.79
N VAL A 199 16.57 -21.26 -29.52
CA VAL A 199 17.90 -21.83 -29.81
C VAL A 199 18.69 -22.06 -28.52
N PHE A 200 18.60 -21.13 -27.56
CA PHE A 200 19.16 -21.29 -26.23
C PHE A 200 18.63 -22.55 -25.56
N LEU A 201 17.30 -22.73 -25.48
CA LEU A 201 16.70 -23.88 -24.81
C LEU A 201 17.06 -25.21 -25.47
N LEU A 202 17.09 -25.27 -26.80
CA LEU A 202 17.51 -26.47 -27.53
C LEU A 202 18.93 -26.87 -27.14
N ASN A 203 19.89 -25.95 -27.22
CA ASN A 203 21.29 -26.22 -26.85
C ASN A 203 21.44 -26.49 -25.34
N TRP A 204 20.71 -25.78 -24.49
CA TRP A 204 20.77 -25.97 -23.04
C TRP A 204 20.25 -27.36 -22.64
N LEU A 205 19.18 -27.84 -23.27
CA LEU A 205 18.64 -29.18 -23.03
C LEU A 205 19.55 -30.30 -23.58
N GLU A 206 20.34 -30.05 -24.62
CA GLU A 206 21.43 -30.95 -25.02
C GLU A 206 22.55 -30.97 -23.98
N ARG A 207 22.84 -29.83 -23.32
CA ARG A 207 23.84 -29.73 -22.25
C ARG A 207 23.37 -30.37 -20.94
N PHE A 208 22.08 -30.27 -20.62
CA PHE A 208 21.44 -30.86 -19.43
C PHE A 208 20.37 -31.89 -19.83
N PRO A 209 20.77 -33.05 -20.37
CA PRO A 209 19.86 -34.02 -20.98
C PRO A 209 18.82 -34.60 -20.00
N GLU A 210 19.09 -34.61 -18.70
CA GLU A 210 18.16 -35.04 -17.66
C GLU A 210 16.87 -34.20 -17.57
N TYR A 211 16.83 -33.01 -18.18
CA TYR A 211 15.64 -32.15 -18.22
C TYR A 211 14.86 -32.23 -19.54
N LYS A 212 15.33 -32.93 -20.60
CA LYS A 212 14.67 -32.98 -21.92
C LYS A 212 13.20 -33.42 -21.88
N ASN A 213 12.89 -34.40 -21.04
CA ASN A 213 11.54 -34.96 -20.91
C ASN A 213 10.79 -34.38 -19.69
N ARG A 214 11.39 -33.42 -18.97
CA ARG A 214 10.78 -32.82 -17.79
C ARG A 214 9.61 -31.94 -18.20
N ASP A 215 8.60 -31.84 -17.34
CA ASP A 215 7.59 -30.80 -17.49
C ASP A 215 8.26 -29.42 -17.45
N PHE A 216 8.08 -28.66 -18.52
CA PHE A 216 8.69 -27.35 -18.69
C PHE A 216 7.64 -26.25 -18.57
N TYR A 217 7.98 -25.23 -17.79
CA TYR A 217 7.15 -24.05 -17.58
C TYR A 217 7.96 -22.79 -17.88
N ILE A 218 7.29 -21.79 -18.44
CA ILE A 218 7.88 -20.48 -18.68
C ILE A 218 7.21 -19.50 -17.73
N SER A 219 8.02 -18.75 -17.00
CA SER A 219 7.57 -17.70 -16.10
C SER A 219 8.31 -16.40 -16.38
N GLY A 220 7.67 -15.30 -16.02
CA GLY A 220 8.31 -14.00 -16.10
C GLY A 220 7.42 -12.89 -15.58
N GLU A 221 7.97 -11.68 -15.54
CA GLU A 221 7.25 -10.50 -15.05
C GLU A 221 7.39 -9.28 -15.98
N SER A 222 6.51 -8.29 -15.80
CA SER A 222 6.62 -6.98 -16.45
C SER A 222 6.52 -7.10 -17.98
N TYR A 223 7.48 -6.55 -18.72
CA TYR A 223 7.59 -6.74 -20.17
C TYR A 223 7.76 -8.22 -20.59
N ALA A 224 8.09 -9.14 -19.67
CA ALA A 224 8.03 -10.57 -20.00
C ALA A 224 6.60 -11.07 -20.26
N GLY A 225 5.57 -10.25 -20.02
CA GLY A 225 4.25 -10.42 -20.62
C GLY A 225 4.29 -10.53 -22.15
N HIS A 226 5.29 -9.93 -22.80
CA HIS A 226 5.62 -10.16 -24.21
C HIS A 226 6.54 -11.37 -24.42
N TYR A 227 7.61 -11.49 -23.65
CA TYR A 227 8.62 -12.53 -23.87
C TYR A 227 8.07 -13.94 -23.70
N VAL A 228 7.27 -14.16 -22.65
CA VAL A 228 6.79 -15.49 -22.27
C VAL A 228 5.79 -16.06 -23.30
N PRO A 229 4.73 -15.34 -23.71
CA PRO A 229 3.80 -15.86 -24.72
C PRO A 229 4.44 -16.03 -26.09
N GLN A 230 5.38 -15.17 -26.48
CA GLN A 230 6.09 -15.30 -27.76
C GLN A 230 7.05 -16.48 -27.77
N LEU A 231 7.75 -16.76 -26.67
CA LEU A 231 8.55 -17.97 -26.54
C LEU A 231 7.67 -19.23 -26.55
N ALA A 232 6.54 -19.20 -25.85
CA ALA A 232 5.57 -20.30 -25.85
C ALA A 232 5.06 -20.58 -27.26
N HIS A 233 4.66 -19.55 -27.99
CA HIS A 233 4.30 -19.65 -29.41
C HIS A 233 5.40 -20.30 -30.23
N ALA A 234 6.64 -19.79 -30.12
CA ALA A 234 7.76 -20.29 -30.90
C ALA A 234 8.03 -21.78 -30.64
N ILE A 235 7.94 -22.22 -29.38
CA ILE A 235 8.06 -23.63 -28.98
C ILE A 235 6.93 -24.48 -29.57
N LEU A 236 5.68 -24.01 -29.50
CA LEU A 236 4.53 -24.74 -30.03
C LEU A 236 4.63 -24.91 -31.55
N GLN A 237 5.02 -23.86 -32.27
CA GLN A 237 5.21 -23.91 -33.72
C GLN A 237 6.37 -24.83 -34.10
N LEU A 238 7.49 -24.77 -33.38
CA LEU A 238 8.63 -25.66 -33.62
C LEU A 238 8.24 -27.13 -33.41
N ASN A 239 7.62 -27.47 -32.28
CA ASN A 239 7.15 -28.83 -31.98
C ASN A 239 6.19 -29.34 -33.06
N LYS A 240 5.30 -28.46 -33.57
CA LYS A 240 4.35 -28.80 -34.64
C LYS A 240 5.05 -29.03 -35.98
N PHE A 241 5.99 -28.17 -36.35
CA PHE A 241 6.77 -28.27 -37.59
C PHE A 241 7.61 -29.55 -37.62
N GLU A 242 8.29 -29.84 -36.52
CA GLU A 242 9.15 -31.02 -36.34
C GLU A 242 8.37 -32.32 -36.10
N LYS A 243 7.05 -32.21 -35.88
CA LYS A 243 6.14 -33.34 -35.59
C LYS A 243 6.60 -34.20 -34.40
N LYS A 244 7.30 -33.60 -33.45
CA LYS A 244 7.78 -34.22 -32.21
C LYS A 244 7.85 -33.18 -31.09
N THR A 245 7.68 -33.62 -29.86
CA THR A 245 7.87 -32.75 -28.68
C THR A 245 9.37 -32.60 -28.40
N LEU A 246 9.96 -31.49 -28.85
CA LEU A 246 11.34 -31.12 -28.54
C LEU A 246 11.45 -30.49 -27.16
N ILE A 247 10.48 -29.64 -26.81
CA ILE A 247 10.38 -28.98 -25.51
C ILE A 247 8.98 -29.25 -24.96
N ASN A 248 8.91 -29.92 -23.81
CA ASN A 248 7.65 -30.37 -23.18
C ASN A 248 6.97 -29.24 -22.37
N LEU A 249 6.52 -28.20 -23.08
CA LEU A 249 5.84 -27.04 -22.49
C LEU A 249 4.48 -27.43 -21.89
N LYS A 250 4.29 -27.18 -20.60
CA LYS A 250 3.05 -27.47 -19.85
C LYS A 250 2.26 -26.22 -19.45
N GLY A 251 2.93 -25.10 -19.24
CA GLY A 251 2.26 -23.88 -18.80
C GLY A 251 3.13 -22.65 -18.86
N ILE A 252 2.45 -21.51 -18.87
CA ILE A 252 3.04 -20.18 -18.72
C ILE A 252 2.41 -19.45 -17.53
N ILE A 253 3.22 -18.68 -16.80
CA ILE A 253 2.76 -17.80 -15.73
C ILE A 253 3.43 -16.42 -15.84
N ILE A 254 2.65 -15.36 -15.92
CA ILE A 254 3.16 -13.99 -16.12
C ILE A 254 2.69 -13.03 -15.03
N GLY A 255 3.63 -12.31 -14.42
CA GLY A 255 3.41 -11.40 -13.28
C GLY A 255 3.42 -9.94 -13.68
N ASN A 256 2.45 -9.14 -13.21
CA ASN A 256 2.34 -7.70 -13.46
C ASN A 256 2.64 -7.37 -14.94
N ALA A 257 1.99 -8.16 -15.81
CA ALA A 257 2.45 -8.40 -17.16
C ALA A 257 1.89 -7.36 -18.14
N VAL A 258 2.76 -6.84 -19.00
CA VAL A 258 2.33 -6.06 -20.17
C VAL A 258 1.64 -7.01 -21.15
N ILE A 259 0.37 -6.77 -21.45
CA ILE A 259 -0.48 -7.65 -22.26
C ILE A 259 -1.10 -6.91 -23.45
N ASN A 260 -1.58 -5.69 -23.24
CA ASN A 260 -2.31 -4.94 -24.24
C ASN A 260 -2.24 -3.44 -23.93
N ASP A 261 -1.50 -2.69 -24.76
CA ASP A 261 -1.10 -1.31 -24.49
C ASP A 261 -2.28 -0.40 -24.08
N ASP A 262 -3.41 -0.51 -24.80
CA ASP A 262 -4.58 0.36 -24.58
C ASP A 262 -5.25 0.06 -23.22
N THR A 263 -5.55 -1.22 -22.93
CA THR A 263 -6.16 -1.59 -21.63
C THR A 263 -5.19 -1.43 -20.48
N ASP A 264 -3.89 -1.67 -20.72
CA ASP A 264 -2.87 -1.53 -19.70
C ASP A 264 -2.72 -0.07 -19.29
N THR A 265 -2.73 0.86 -20.25
CA THR A 265 -2.59 2.28 -19.95
C THR A 265 -3.85 2.87 -19.31
N ILE A 266 -5.04 2.52 -19.80
CA ILE A 266 -6.30 2.94 -19.17
C ILE A 266 -6.39 2.40 -17.74
N GLY A 267 -6.07 1.12 -17.54
CA GLY A 267 -6.03 0.49 -16.22
C GLY A 267 -5.05 1.17 -15.27
N MET A 268 -3.89 1.62 -15.77
CA MET A 268 -2.90 2.33 -14.97
C MET A 268 -3.43 3.67 -14.41
N TYR A 269 -4.09 4.48 -15.24
CA TYR A 269 -4.67 5.74 -14.77
C TYR A 269 -5.89 5.53 -13.87
N GLU A 270 -6.71 4.50 -14.14
CA GLU A 270 -7.81 4.08 -13.26
C GLU A 270 -7.28 3.71 -11.86
N TYR A 271 -6.17 2.98 -11.81
CA TYR A 271 -5.52 2.62 -10.55
C TYR A 271 -5.03 3.85 -9.78
N PHE A 272 -4.41 4.81 -10.45
CA PHE A 272 -3.98 6.05 -9.80
C PHE A 272 -5.15 6.83 -9.22
N ALA A 273 -6.29 6.88 -9.92
CA ALA A 273 -7.48 7.56 -9.43
C ALA A 273 -8.09 6.83 -8.21
N SER A 274 -8.24 5.51 -8.30
CA SER A 274 -8.87 4.70 -7.26
C SER A 274 -8.04 4.63 -5.97
N HIS A 275 -6.71 4.73 -6.07
CA HIS A 275 -5.79 4.77 -4.92
C HIS A 275 -5.49 6.22 -4.48
N ALA A 276 -6.30 7.19 -4.92
CA ALA A 276 -6.19 8.60 -4.57
C ALA A 276 -4.80 9.21 -4.81
N LEU A 277 -4.09 8.76 -5.86
CA LEU A 277 -2.81 9.34 -6.29
C LEU A 277 -3.01 10.53 -7.24
N ILE A 278 -4.17 10.59 -7.90
CA ILE A 278 -4.62 11.72 -8.72
C ILE A 278 -6.10 12.05 -8.42
N SER A 279 -6.53 13.24 -8.84
CA SER A 279 -7.94 13.64 -8.69
C SER A 279 -8.84 12.95 -9.72
N ASP A 280 -10.14 12.89 -9.43
CA ASP A 280 -11.12 12.33 -10.37
C ASP A 280 -11.18 13.18 -11.65
N GLU A 281 -11.02 14.49 -11.53
CA GLU A 281 -10.96 15.44 -12.65
C GLU A 281 -9.76 15.13 -13.55
N THR A 282 -8.57 14.96 -12.95
CA THR A 282 -7.35 14.62 -13.70
C THR A 282 -7.53 13.31 -14.46
N TYR A 283 -8.14 12.30 -13.83
CA TYR A 283 -8.43 11.03 -14.48
C TYR A 283 -9.41 11.18 -15.65
N HIS A 284 -10.52 11.91 -15.46
CA HIS A 284 -11.48 12.17 -16.54
C HIS A 284 -10.86 12.97 -17.68
N ASP A 285 -10.00 13.96 -17.39
CA ASP A 285 -9.31 14.74 -18.40
C ASP A 285 -8.39 13.86 -19.25
N ILE A 286 -7.70 12.88 -18.63
CA ILE A 286 -6.90 11.88 -19.35
C ILE A 286 -7.79 11.02 -20.24
N LEU A 287 -8.87 10.44 -19.71
CA LEU A 287 -9.77 9.60 -20.50
C LEU A 287 -10.32 10.36 -21.71
N ASN A 288 -10.85 11.56 -21.49
CA ASN A 288 -11.51 12.36 -22.51
C ASN A 288 -10.55 13.01 -23.50
N SER A 289 -9.32 13.34 -23.09
CA SER A 289 -8.38 14.07 -23.96
C SER A 289 -7.37 13.16 -24.64
N CYS A 290 -7.05 12.01 -24.05
CA CYS A 290 -6.04 11.07 -24.56
C CYS A 290 -6.65 9.85 -25.29
N TYR A 291 -7.87 9.43 -24.93
CA TYR A 291 -8.42 8.13 -25.36
C TYR A 291 -9.83 8.18 -25.96
N ASP A 292 -10.52 9.32 -25.93
CA ASP A 292 -11.78 9.54 -26.64
C ASP A 292 -11.50 9.81 -28.14
N ASP A 293 -12.52 9.62 -28.99
CA ASP A 293 -12.46 9.89 -30.44
C ASP A 293 -12.08 11.35 -30.74
N ASN A 294 -12.27 12.26 -29.78
CA ASN A 294 -11.92 13.68 -29.83
C ASN A 294 -10.53 14.00 -29.22
N TYR A 295 -9.50 13.24 -29.60
CA TYR A 295 -8.12 13.41 -29.13
C TYR A 295 -7.65 14.87 -29.11
N ASN A 296 -7.19 15.33 -27.94
CA ASN A 296 -6.64 16.68 -27.74
C ASN A 296 -5.26 16.61 -27.08
N GLN A 297 -4.21 16.69 -27.90
CA GLN A 297 -2.81 16.62 -27.47
C GLN A 297 -2.51 17.57 -26.30
N SER A 298 -2.91 18.84 -26.38
CA SER A 298 -2.54 19.84 -25.37
C SER A 298 -3.15 19.52 -24.01
N LYS A 299 -4.43 19.12 -23.98
CA LYS A 299 -5.11 18.76 -22.72
C LYS A 299 -4.60 17.43 -22.17
N CYS A 300 -4.32 16.47 -23.05
CA CYS A 300 -3.72 15.21 -22.68
C CYS A 300 -2.34 15.40 -22.03
N ASP A 301 -1.48 16.24 -22.63
CA ASP A 301 -0.15 16.55 -22.11
C ASP A 301 -0.23 17.25 -20.74
N GLU A 302 -1.17 18.18 -20.56
CA GLU A 302 -1.40 18.88 -19.29
C GLU A 302 -1.83 17.90 -18.18
N ALA A 303 -2.84 17.05 -18.44
CA ALA A 303 -3.33 16.09 -17.46
C ALA A 303 -2.27 15.02 -17.12
N ALA A 304 -1.48 14.60 -18.11
CA ALA A 304 -0.34 13.73 -17.91
C ALA A 304 0.77 14.42 -17.07
N GLU A 305 1.03 15.71 -17.26
CA GLU A 305 2.01 16.46 -16.46
C GLU A 305 1.56 16.57 -14.99
N ILE A 306 0.28 16.85 -14.73
CA ILE A 306 -0.30 16.86 -13.39
C ILE A 306 -0.11 15.49 -12.73
N THR A 307 -0.42 14.41 -13.45
CA THR A 307 -0.20 13.04 -12.97
C THR A 307 1.26 12.77 -12.62
N ASN A 308 2.20 13.11 -13.52
CA ASN A 308 3.63 12.92 -13.25
C ASN A 308 4.10 13.72 -12.03
N LYS A 309 3.58 14.94 -11.81
CA LYS A 309 3.91 15.74 -10.60
C LYS A 309 3.40 15.07 -9.33
N ASN A 310 2.19 14.53 -9.36
CA ASN A 310 1.57 13.85 -8.22
C ASN A 310 2.19 12.49 -7.91
N LEU A 311 2.87 11.85 -8.87
CA LEU A 311 3.59 10.60 -8.66
C LEU A 311 5.09 10.80 -8.41
N ASN A 312 5.60 12.03 -8.53
CA ASN A 312 7.02 12.30 -8.33
C ASN A 312 7.42 12.07 -6.86
N ASN A 313 8.52 11.35 -6.63
CA ASN A 313 8.95 10.89 -5.31
C ASN A 313 8.06 9.80 -4.66
N LEU A 314 7.43 8.98 -5.49
CA LEU A 314 6.79 7.71 -5.12
C LEU A 314 7.46 6.56 -5.88
N ASP A 315 7.56 5.39 -5.26
CA ASP A 315 8.02 4.19 -5.96
C ASP A 315 6.83 3.61 -6.73
N ILE A 316 6.83 3.73 -8.06
CA ILE A 316 5.71 3.25 -8.89
C ILE A 316 5.60 1.70 -8.86
N TYR A 317 6.66 0.99 -8.48
CA TYR A 317 6.62 -0.47 -8.35
C TYR A 317 5.92 -0.94 -7.08
N ASN A 318 5.80 -0.09 -6.07
CA ASN A 318 4.94 -0.34 -4.92
C ASN A 318 4.60 1.00 -4.27
N ILE A 319 3.35 1.42 -4.46
CA ILE A 319 2.91 2.79 -4.13
C ILE A 319 2.97 3.11 -2.64
N TYR A 320 3.14 2.11 -1.76
CA TYR A 320 3.28 2.27 -0.31
C TYR A 320 4.73 2.10 0.17
N TYR A 321 5.63 1.62 -0.68
CA TYR A 321 7.01 1.34 -0.32
C TYR A 321 7.85 2.63 -0.15
N PRO A 322 8.91 2.60 0.69
CA PRO A 322 9.86 3.70 0.78
C PRO A 322 10.81 3.76 -0.43
N LEU A 323 11.20 4.98 -0.80
CA LEU A 323 12.30 5.20 -1.75
C LEU A 323 13.67 4.87 -1.14
N CYS A 324 14.63 4.51 -1.99
CA CYS A 324 16.03 4.40 -1.59
C CYS A 324 16.59 5.77 -1.16
N LYS A 325 16.92 5.93 0.13
CA LYS A 325 17.47 7.19 0.67
C LYS A 325 19.00 7.26 0.65
N ASP A 326 19.67 6.11 0.75
CA ASP A 326 21.13 6.02 0.83
C ASP A 326 21.59 4.70 0.21
N GLY A 327 21.96 4.77 -1.07
CA GLY A 327 22.43 3.63 -1.86
C GLY A 327 23.89 3.25 -1.61
N ASN A 328 24.60 3.93 -0.70
CA ASN A 328 26.00 3.62 -0.43
C ASN A 328 26.15 2.23 0.19
N LEU A 329 27.23 1.56 -0.22
CA LEU A 329 27.60 0.28 0.39
C LEU A 329 27.95 0.47 1.86
N THR A 330 27.39 -0.40 2.69
CA THR A 330 27.65 -0.43 4.12
C THR A 330 28.94 -1.19 4.43
N LYS A 331 29.67 -0.79 5.48
CA LYS A 331 30.85 -1.53 5.94
C LYS A 331 30.50 -2.92 6.46
N TYR A 332 29.35 -3.04 7.12
CA TYR A 332 28.79 -4.29 7.63
C TYR A 332 27.36 -4.44 7.09
N PRO A 333 26.97 -5.63 6.61
CA PRO A 333 25.60 -5.89 6.16
C PRO A 333 24.54 -5.40 7.15
N LYS A 334 23.52 -4.73 6.64
CA LYS A 334 22.25 -4.53 7.35
C LYS A 334 21.66 -5.91 7.67
N THR A 335 20.96 -6.03 8.79
CA THR A 335 20.30 -7.29 9.16
C THR A 335 19.15 -7.54 8.19
N PRO A 336 19.14 -8.64 7.43
CA PRO A 336 18.07 -8.92 6.47
C PRO A 336 16.74 -9.19 7.18
N THR A 337 15.67 -8.57 6.69
CA THR A 337 14.29 -8.87 7.09
C THR A 337 13.69 -9.86 6.10
N PRO A 338 13.25 -11.06 6.52
CA PRO A 338 12.71 -12.06 5.60
C PRO A 338 11.46 -11.64 4.80
N LEU A 339 10.78 -10.57 5.24
CA LEU A 339 9.51 -10.08 4.69
C LEU A 339 9.62 -8.68 4.07
N GLN A 340 10.80 -8.05 4.12
CA GLN A 340 10.97 -6.69 3.63
C GLN A 340 12.29 -6.57 2.88
N ILE A 341 12.22 -6.22 1.60
CA ILE A 341 13.37 -5.90 0.76
C ILE A 341 14.02 -4.57 1.18
N ASP A 342 15.32 -4.38 0.94
CA ASP A 342 15.90 -3.03 1.11
C ASP A 342 15.61 -2.24 -0.17
N PRO A 343 15.01 -1.03 -0.14
CA PRO A 343 14.70 -0.29 -1.36
C PRO A 343 15.93 0.11 -2.20
N CYS A 344 17.14 -0.05 -1.66
CA CYS A 344 18.42 0.16 -2.33
C CYS A 344 19.11 -1.13 -2.81
N SER A 345 18.40 -2.27 -2.82
CA SER A 345 18.86 -3.59 -3.28
C SER A 345 19.58 -3.55 -4.62
N ASP A 346 19.02 -2.83 -5.59
CA ASP A 346 19.56 -2.67 -6.94
C ASP A 346 21.02 -2.18 -6.96
N LYS A 347 21.36 -1.26 -6.05
CA LYS A 347 22.74 -0.73 -5.89
C LYS A 347 23.70 -1.79 -5.38
N TYR A 348 23.23 -2.63 -4.47
CA TYR A 348 24.04 -3.69 -3.86
C TYR A 348 24.31 -4.80 -4.86
N ILE A 349 23.30 -5.15 -5.66
CA ILE A 349 23.39 -6.12 -6.75
C ILE A 349 24.39 -5.63 -7.80
N TYR A 350 24.26 -4.37 -8.24
CA TYR A 350 25.21 -3.76 -9.18
C TYR A 350 26.66 -3.85 -8.68
N ALA A 351 26.91 -3.53 -7.41
CA ALA A 351 28.24 -3.62 -6.83
C ALA A 351 28.75 -5.07 -6.76
N TYR A 352 27.88 -6.01 -6.39
CA TYR A 352 28.23 -7.42 -6.27
C TYR A 352 28.57 -8.06 -7.62
N MET A 353 27.76 -7.81 -8.66
CA MET A 353 27.95 -8.37 -10.01
C MET A 353 29.17 -7.84 -10.74
N ASN A 354 29.65 -6.64 -10.38
CA ASN A 354 30.86 -6.05 -10.94
C ASN A 354 32.15 -6.43 -10.21
N ARG A 355 32.07 -7.30 -9.20
CA ARG A 355 33.27 -7.86 -8.58
C ARG A 355 33.89 -8.93 -9.45
N ARG A 356 35.21 -8.86 -9.60
CA ARG A 356 35.94 -9.81 -10.43
C ARG A 356 35.81 -11.26 -9.97
N ASP A 357 35.93 -11.51 -8.67
CA ASP A 357 35.80 -12.85 -8.09
C ASP A 357 34.37 -13.42 -8.23
N VAL A 358 33.35 -12.55 -8.27
CA VAL A 358 31.97 -12.97 -8.55
C VAL A 358 31.81 -13.35 -10.01
N GLN A 359 32.32 -12.54 -10.94
CA GLN A 359 32.28 -12.84 -12.38
C GLN A 359 33.05 -14.11 -12.74
N ASP A 360 34.20 -14.34 -12.09
CA ASP A 360 34.98 -15.57 -12.29
C ASP A 360 34.22 -16.79 -11.76
N ALA A 361 33.60 -16.70 -10.58
CA ALA A 361 32.79 -17.78 -10.00
C ALA A 361 31.50 -18.08 -10.79
N LEU A 362 30.94 -17.07 -11.46
CA LEU A 362 29.80 -17.19 -12.37
C LEU A 362 30.22 -17.66 -13.78
N HIS A 363 31.51 -17.74 -14.07
CA HIS A 363 32.02 -17.96 -15.43
C HIS A 363 31.53 -16.89 -16.44
N ALA A 364 31.28 -15.67 -15.96
CA ALA A 364 30.72 -14.58 -16.75
C ALA A 364 31.78 -13.77 -17.50
N ASN A 365 32.99 -13.60 -16.96
CA ASN A 365 34.02 -12.80 -17.64
C ASN A 365 34.80 -13.60 -18.70
N VAL A 366 34.13 -14.06 -19.75
CA VAL A 366 34.74 -14.81 -20.87
C VAL A 366 35.27 -13.90 -21.99
N THR A 367 34.73 -12.69 -22.13
CA THR A 367 35.08 -11.75 -23.22
C THR A 367 36.04 -10.64 -22.79
N ASN A 368 36.46 -10.61 -21.51
CA ASN A 368 37.14 -9.47 -20.89
C ASN A 368 36.31 -8.18 -21.06
N LEU A 369 35.12 -8.17 -20.43
CA LEU A 369 34.13 -7.10 -20.54
C LEU A 369 34.80 -5.75 -20.30
N LYS A 370 34.79 -4.87 -21.32
CA LYS A 370 35.39 -3.53 -21.27
C LYS A 370 34.49 -2.49 -20.60
N TYR A 371 33.33 -2.92 -20.11
CA TYR A 371 32.29 -2.11 -19.53
C TYR A 371 31.74 -2.83 -18.30
N ASP A 372 31.18 -2.05 -17.38
CA ASP A 372 30.54 -2.61 -16.18
C ASP A 372 29.24 -3.30 -16.56
N TRP A 373 28.95 -4.43 -15.90
CA TRP A 373 27.64 -5.07 -15.94
C TRP A 373 26.59 -4.11 -15.36
N THR A 374 25.41 -4.05 -15.98
CA THR A 374 24.27 -3.26 -15.50
C THR A 374 23.00 -4.11 -15.41
N SER A 375 22.11 -3.79 -14.47
CA SER A 375 20.84 -4.50 -14.29
C SER A 375 19.89 -4.36 -15.50
N CYS A 376 20.00 -3.27 -16.26
CA CYS A 376 19.27 -3.05 -17.50
C CYS A 376 20.16 -2.39 -18.55
N SER A 377 19.91 -2.70 -19.83
CA SER A 377 20.70 -2.23 -20.98
C SER A 377 20.09 -1.00 -21.65
N ASP A 378 20.79 0.14 -21.57
CA ASP A 378 20.33 1.39 -22.20
C ASP A 378 20.38 1.35 -23.73
N SER A 379 21.33 0.61 -24.31
CA SER A 379 21.49 0.52 -25.77
C SER A 379 20.35 -0.23 -26.45
N LEU A 380 19.73 -1.19 -25.75
CA LEU A 380 18.61 -1.95 -26.30
C LEU A 380 17.30 -1.16 -26.28
N PHE A 381 17.18 -0.23 -25.33
CA PHE A 381 15.97 0.53 -25.08
C PHE A 381 15.56 1.44 -26.25
N TYR A 382 16.49 2.22 -26.80
CA TYR A 382 16.17 3.25 -27.81
C TYR A 382 15.94 2.66 -29.22
N ASP A 383 16.47 1.47 -29.48
CA ASP A 383 16.51 0.85 -30.81
C ASP A 383 15.69 -0.44 -30.95
N TRP A 384 14.81 -0.73 -29.99
CA TRP A 384 13.90 -1.89 -30.00
C TRP A 384 13.03 -1.90 -31.27
N LYS A 385 12.99 -3.01 -32.03
CA LYS A 385 12.45 -3.03 -33.41
C LYS A 385 11.01 -3.46 -33.56
N ASP A 386 10.56 -4.40 -32.75
CA ASP A 386 9.19 -4.90 -32.77
C ASP A 386 8.67 -5.07 -31.34
N SER A 387 7.48 -4.53 -31.11
CA SER A 387 6.73 -4.57 -29.86
C SER A 387 5.26 -4.44 -30.23
N PRO A 388 4.56 -5.56 -30.51
CA PRO A 388 3.15 -5.51 -30.93
C PRO A 388 2.31 -4.78 -29.87
N ALA A 389 1.17 -4.20 -30.26
CA ALA A 389 0.31 -3.50 -29.29
C ALA A 389 -0.38 -4.46 -28.30
N THR A 390 -0.47 -5.76 -28.66
CA THR A 390 -1.17 -6.78 -27.87
C THR A 390 -0.56 -8.16 -28.05
N ILE A 391 -0.59 -8.97 -26.99
CA ILE A 391 -0.23 -10.40 -27.00
C ILE A 391 -1.41 -11.34 -26.72
N ILE A 392 -2.64 -10.78 -26.60
CA ILE A 392 -3.87 -11.57 -26.40
C ILE A 392 -4.01 -12.75 -27.39
N PRO A 393 -3.71 -12.60 -28.70
CA PRO A 393 -3.78 -13.73 -29.63
C PRO A 393 -2.91 -14.93 -29.21
N LEU A 394 -1.74 -14.68 -28.63
CA LEU A 394 -0.82 -15.73 -28.18
C LEU A 394 -1.26 -16.41 -26.90
N LEU A 395 -1.88 -15.67 -25.99
CA LEU A 395 -2.52 -16.26 -24.81
C LEU A 395 -3.65 -17.20 -25.24
N LYS A 396 -4.49 -16.77 -26.19
CA LYS A 396 -5.58 -17.61 -26.76
C LYS A 396 -5.04 -18.84 -27.47
N GLU A 397 -3.96 -18.71 -28.24
CA GLU A 397 -3.29 -19.86 -28.89
C GLU A 397 -2.75 -20.85 -27.85
N SER A 398 -2.11 -20.35 -26.78
CA SER A 398 -1.58 -21.19 -25.70
C SER A 398 -2.70 -22.01 -25.06
N LEU A 399 -3.82 -21.37 -24.72
CA LEU A 399 -5.03 -22.03 -24.20
C LEU A 399 -5.57 -23.08 -25.18
N ALA A 400 -5.66 -22.75 -26.47
CA ALA A 400 -6.16 -23.67 -27.50
C ALA A 400 -5.26 -24.91 -27.69
N ASN A 401 -3.97 -24.81 -27.37
CA ASN A 401 -3.01 -25.92 -27.42
C ASN A 401 -2.88 -26.65 -26.06
N GLY A 402 -3.76 -26.38 -25.10
CA GLY A 402 -3.75 -27.05 -23.79
C GLY A 402 -2.62 -26.61 -22.86
N VAL A 403 -1.94 -25.49 -23.17
CA VAL A 403 -0.95 -24.89 -22.28
C VAL A 403 -1.69 -24.13 -21.19
N ARG A 404 -1.38 -24.43 -19.92
CA ARG A 404 -1.94 -23.71 -18.76
C ARG A 404 -1.47 -22.25 -18.80
N VAL A 405 -2.38 -21.28 -18.66
CA VAL A 405 -2.03 -19.84 -18.65
C VAL A 405 -2.44 -19.21 -17.34
N TRP A 406 -1.48 -18.74 -16.56
CA TRP A 406 -1.74 -17.96 -15.35
C TRP A 406 -1.24 -16.53 -15.52
N ILE A 407 -2.07 -15.57 -15.13
CA ILE A 407 -1.69 -14.17 -15.00
C ILE A 407 -1.78 -13.85 -13.52
N PHE A 408 -0.80 -13.15 -12.97
CA PHE A 408 -0.89 -12.65 -11.61
C PHE A 408 -0.44 -11.21 -11.49
N SER A 409 -0.96 -10.49 -10.51
CA SER A 409 -0.58 -9.09 -10.27
C SER A 409 -0.52 -8.78 -8.78
N GLY A 410 0.55 -8.11 -8.34
CA GLY A 410 0.56 -7.44 -7.05
C GLY A 410 -0.41 -6.26 -7.03
N ASP A 411 -1.22 -6.15 -5.98
CA ASP A 411 -2.27 -5.13 -5.86
C ASP A 411 -1.79 -3.73 -5.44
N THR A 412 -0.51 -3.60 -5.11
CA THR A 412 0.14 -2.30 -4.80
C THR A 412 1.03 -1.78 -5.95
N ASP A 413 1.09 -2.49 -7.07
CA ASP A 413 1.86 -2.08 -8.26
C ASP A 413 1.17 -0.93 -9.00
N GLY A 414 1.86 0.21 -9.16
CA GLY A 414 1.39 1.34 -9.97
C GLY A 414 1.87 1.31 -11.42
N ARG A 415 2.74 0.37 -11.83
CA ARG A 415 3.32 0.34 -13.18
C ARG A 415 2.46 -0.46 -14.15
N VAL A 416 2.10 -1.68 -13.79
CA VAL A 416 1.20 -2.57 -14.55
C VAL A 416 0.18 -3.16 -13.55
N PRO A 417 -0.73 -2.31 -13.03
CA PRO A 417 -1.61 -2.66 -11.93
C PRO A 417 -2.58 -3.81 -12.24
N VAL A 418 -3.22 -4.32 -11.18
CA VAL A 418 -4.32 -5.30 -11.26
C VAL A 418 -5.41 -4.85 -12.25
N THR A 419 -5.75 -3.57 -12.28
CA THR A 419 -6.75 -2.98 -13.20
C THR A 419 -6.35 -3.16 -14.67
N SER A 420 -5.06 -3.00 -15.01
CA SER A 420 -4.52 -3.25 -16.35
C SER A 420 -4.73 -4.70 -16.76
N SER A 421 -4.35 -5.65 -15.89
CA SER A 421 -4.53 -7.08 -16.15
C SER A 421 -6.01 -7.47 -16.26
N LYS A 422 -6.88 -6.97 -15.38
CA LYS A 422 -8.33 -7.22 -15.45
C LYS A 422 -8.92 -6.77 -16.78
N ARG A 423 -8.62 -5.56 -17.24
CA ARG A 423 -9.09 -5.04 -18.54
C ARG A 423 -8.57 -5.86 -19.71
N SER A 424 -7.29 -6.23 -19.67
CA SER A 424 -6.68 -7.09 -20.69
C SER A 424 -7.36 -8.46 -20.77
N ILE A 425 -7.73 -9.07 -19.64
CA ILE A 425 -8.48 -10.33 -19.58
C ILE A 425 -9.94 -10.15 -20.05
N GLN A 426 -10.61 -9.06 -19.66
CA GLN A 426 -11.96 -8.73 -20.14
C GLN A 426 -11.99 -8.60 -21.67
N ALA A 427 -10.97 -7.99 -22.29
CA ALA A 427 -10.82 -7.90 -23.74
C ALA A 427 -10.64 -9.27 -24.43
N MET A 428 -10.25 -10.32 -23.70
CA MET A 428 -10.21 -11.68 -24.25
C MET A 428 -11.60 -12.29 -24.45
N ASN A 429 -12.63 -11.77 -23.78
CA ASN A 429 -14.02 -12.26 -23.81
C ASN A 429 -14.13 -13.76 -23.45
N LEU A 430 -13.50 -14.14 -22.34
CA LEU A 430 -13.53 -15.52 -21.81
C LEU A 430 -14.74 -15.73 -20.90
N THR A 431 -15.23 -16.97 -20.84
CA THR A 431 -16.29 -17.34 -19.90
C THR A 431 -15.69 -17.70 -18.55
N VAL A 432 -16.15 -17.06 -17.47
CA VAL A 432 -15.79 -17.41 -16.09
C VAL A 432 -16.21 -18.87 -15.80
N ASP A 433 -15.31 -19.61 -15.16
CA ASP A 433 -15.53 -20.99 -14.69
C ASP A 433 -15.75 -21.03 -13.18
N GLN A 434 -14.84 -20.46 -12.40
CA GLN A 434 -15.03 -20.22 -10.97
C GLN A 434 -14.91 -18.73 -10.70
N PRO A 435 -15.92 -18.11 -10.07
CA PRO A 435 -15.94 -16.68 -9.85
C PRO A 435 -14.80 -16.24 -8.92
N TRP A 436 -14.53 -14.94 -8.99
CA TRP A 436 -13.66 -14.22 -8.07
C TRP A 436 -13.86 -14.64 -6.61
N ARG A 437 -12.78 -15.10 -5.98
CA ARG A 437 -12.78 -15.53 -4.58
C ARG A 437 -11.42 -15.35 -3.94
N SER A 438 -11.39 -15.14 -2.63
CA SER A 438 -10.12 -15.11 -1.89
C SER A 438 -9.42 -16.47 -1.90
N TRP A 439 -8.09 -16.44 -1.91
CA TRP A 439 -7.25 -17.59 -1.59
C TRP A 439 -6.45 -17.29 -0.31
N LEU A 440 -6.21 -18.32 0.51
CA LEU A 440 -5.61 -18.14 1.84
C LEU A 440 -4.13 -18.52 1.85
N ASN A 441 -3.34 -17.80 2.64
CA ASN A 441 -1.97 -18.13 2.99
C ASN A 441 -1.75 -17.88 4.49
N GLY A 442 -1.49 -18.95 5.25
CA GLY A 442 -1.21 -18.84 6.69
C GLY A 442 -2.37 -18.29 7.52
N GLY A 443 -3.63 -18.61 7.14
CA GLY A 443 -4.85 -18.21 7.84
C GLY A 443 -5.43 -16.84 7.44
N GLU A 444 -4.76 -16.13 6.53
CA GLU A 444 -5.16 -14.81 6.04
C GLU A 444 -5.36 -14.84 4.52
N VAL A 445 -6.05 -13.85 3.97
CA VAL A 445 -6.12 -13.68 2.52
C VAL A 445 -4.71 -13.43 1.95
N GLY A 446 -4.30 -14.29 1.02
CA GLY A 446 -3.09 -14.14 0.20
C GLY A 446 -3.33 -13.30 -1.05
N GLY A 447 -4.58 -13.17 -1.47
CA GLY A 447 -5.08 -12.40 -2.60
C GLY A 447 -6.37 -13.02 -3.11
N TYR A 448 -6.73 -12.76 -4.36
CA TYR A 448 -7.96 -13.24 -4.98
C TYR A 448 -7.68 -14.00 -6.27
N VAL A 449 -8.60 -14.87 -6.68
CA VAL A 449 -8.45 -15.70 -7.87
C VAL A 449 -9.76 -15.83 -8.62
N GLU A 450 -9.69 -15.74 -9.94
CA GLU A 450 -10.78 -16.05 -10.87
C GLU A 450 -10.26 -17.01 -11.94
N THR A 451 -11.06 -18.02 -12.28
CA THR A 451 -10.70 -19.00 -13.31
C THR A 451 -11.67 -18.93 -14.47
N TYR A 452 -11.17 -19.18 -15.67
CA TYR A 452 -11.94 -19.11 -16.90
C TYR A 452 -11.93 -20.45 -17.64
N LYS A 453 -13.02 -20.74 -18.34
CA LYS A 453 -13.12 -21.89 -19.22
C LYS A 453 -12.02 -21.82 -20.27
N GLY A 454 -11.40 -22.97 -20.55
CA GLY A 454 -10.24 -23.06 -21.44
C GLY A 454 -8.88 -23.03 -20.72
N GLY A 455 -8.85 -22.76 -19.41
CA GLY A 455 -7.66 -23.00 -18.58
C GLY A 455 -6.87 -21.74 -18.17
N LEU A 456 -7.42 -20.54 -18.35
CA LEU A 456 -6.83 -19.31 -17.84
C LEU A 456 -7.17 -19.13 -16.36
N THR A 457 -6.19 -18.73 -15.54
CA THR A 457 -6.39 -18.31 -14.15
C THR A 457 -5.78 -16.94 -13.95
N PHE A 458 -6.53 -16.04 -13.34
CA PHE A 458 -6.02 -14.76 -12.88
C PHE A 458 -5.97 -14.74 -11.37
N ALA A 459 -4.85 -14.30 -10.79
CA ALA A 459 -4.69 -14.18 -9.35
C ALA A 459 -4.09 -12.84 -8.94
N THR A 460 -4.61 -12.21 -7.89
CA THR A 460 -3.93 -11.10 -7.23
C THR A 460 -3.07 -11.60 -6.08
N VAL A 461 -2.05 -10.84 -5.71
CA VAL A 461 -1.24 -11.07 -4.51
C VAL A 461 -1.33 -9.84 -3.61
N ARG A 462 -2.00 -10.02 -2.47
CA ARG A 462 -2.27 -8.95 -1.50
C ARG A 462 -0.97 -8.33 -1.02
N GLY A 463 -0.88 -7.00 -0.95
CA GLY A 463 0.27 -6.25 -0.44
C GLY A 463 1.52 -6.26 -1.35
N ALA A 464 1.48 -6.96 -2.49
CA ALA A 464 2.64 -7.11 -3.35
C ALA A 464 2.71 -5.97 -4.38
N GLY A 465 3.92 -5.52 -4.69
CA GLY A 465 4.18 -4.59 -5.79
C GLY A 465 4.42 -5.29 -7.13
N HIS A 466 5.12 -4.62 -8.04
CA HIS A 466 5.47 -5.11 -9.37
C HIS A 466 6.28 -6.41 -9.32
N GLU A 467 7.33 -6.41 -8.49
CA GLU A 467 8.21 -7.55 -8.22
C GLU A 467 7.62 -8.40 -7.09
N VAL A 468 6.51 -9.09 -7.37
CA VAL A 468 5.72 -9.81 -6.37
C VAL A 468 6.56 -10.69 -5.43
N PRO A 469 7.55 -11.49 -5.89
CA PRO A 469 8.37 -12.31 -5.00
C PRO A 469 9.31 -11.50 -4.08
N SER A 470 9.63 -10.25 -4.42
CA SER A 470 10.39 -9.34 -3.54
C SER A 470 9.54 -8.82 -2.39
N TYR A 471 8.31 -8.38 -2.70
CA TYR A 471 7.44 -7.71 -1.74
C TYR A 471 6.70 -8.68 -0.83
N GLU A 472 6.20 -9.80 -1.37
CA GLU A 472 5.39 -10.77 -0.64
C GLU A 472 5.90 -12.20 -0.87
N PRO A 473 7.13 -12.52 -0.42
CA PRO A 473 7.85 -13.72 -0.81
C PRO A 473 7.13 -15.03 -0.42
N ALA A 474 6.48 -15.07 0.75
CA ALA A 474 5.73 -16.25 1.20
C ALA A 474 4.50 -16.51 0.33
N ARG A 475 3.74 -15.45 -0.01
CA ARG A 475 2.56 -15.53 -0.88
C ARG A 475 2.97 -15.91 -2.30
N ALA A 476 4.05 -15.33 -2.81
CA ALA A 476 4.61 -15.65 -4.12
C ALA A 476 5.04 -17.12 -4.25
N LEU A 477 5.74 -17.67 -3.24
CA LEU A 477 6.10 -19.09 -3.22
C LEU A 477 4.87 -20.01 -3.18
N SER A 478 3.84 -19.65 -2.42
CA SER A 478 2.57 -20.39 -2.40
C SER A 478 1.89 -20.39 -3.76
N LEU A 479 1.84 -19.23 -4.43
CA LEU A 479 1.24 -19.06 -5.74
C LEU A 479 1.93 -19.94 -6.80
N ILE A 480 3.26 -19.87 -6.90
CA ILE A 480 4.00 -20.68 -7.89
C ILE A 480 3.88 -22.18 -7.59
N SER A 481 3.89 -22.57 -6.30
CA SER A 481 3.71 -23.98 -5.91
C SER A 481 2.37 -24.51 -6.39
N HIS A 482 1.30 -23.71 -6.27
CA HIS A 482 -0.02 -24.09 -6.75
C HIS A 482 -0.15 -24.06 -8.28
N PHE A 483 0.56 -23.16 -8.96
CA PHE A 483 0.62 -23.13 -10.43
C PHE A 483 1.23 -24.43 -10.96
N LEU A 484 2.37 -24.84 -10.41
CA LEU A 484 3.10 -26.03 -10.84
C LEU A 484 2.30 -27.31 -10.57
N SER A 485 1.66 -27.43 -9.40
CA SER A 485 0.82 -28.58 -9.05
C SER A 485 -0.56 -28.57 -9.73
N GLY A 486 -1.00 -27.43 -10.28
CA GLY A 486 -2.33 -27.24 -10.84
C GLY A 486 -3.45 -27.28 -9.79
N THR A 487 -3.21 -26.78 -8.57
CA THR A 487 -4.13 -26.93 -7.44
C THR A 487 -4.79 -25.66 -6.91
N LEU A 488 -4.37 -24.46 -7.33
CA LEU A 488 -5.04 -23.22 -6.87
C LEU A 488 -6.48 -23.27 -7.38
N GLY A 489 -7.44 -23.19 -6.45
CA GLY A 489 -8.86 -23.23 -6.79
C GLY A 489 -9.61 -24.52 -6.45
N LYS A 490 -9.00 -25.52 -5.80
CA LYS A 490 -9.79 -26.55 -5.08
C LYS A 490 -10.46 -25.89 -3.87
N LYS A 491 -11.79 -26.01 -3.76
CA LYS A 491 -12.63 -25.43 -2.70
C LYS A 491 -12.03 -25.69 -1.31
N GLN A 492 -11.43 -24.66 -0.70
CA GLN A 492 -11.09 -24.64 0.71
C GLN A 492 -12.21 -24.02 1.57
N SER A 493 -13.28 -23.52 0.92
CA SER A 493 -14.35 -22.74 1.54
C SER A 493 -15.57 -23.53 2.04
N GLU A 494 -15.64 -24.86 1.81
CA GLU A 494 -16.90 -25.60 2.05
C GLU A 494 -17.17 -26.01 3.52
N VAL A 495 -16.31 -25.62 4.48
CA VAL A 495 -16.50 -26.00 5.90
C VAL A 495 -16.72 -24.81 6.86
N LEU A 496 -16.53 -23.55 6.46
CA LEU A 496 -16.63 -22.42 7.40
C LEU A 496 -17.77 -21.42 7.10
N GLY A 497 -18.27 -21.34 5.87
CA GLY A 497 -19.39 -20.46 5.49
C GLY A 497 -20.76 -20.85 6.09
N LYS A 498 -20.89 -22.04 6.68
CA LYS A 498 -22.14 -22.51 7.30
C LYS A 498 -22.27 -22.14 8.79
N ILE A 499 -21.24 -21.55 9.40
CA ILE A 499 -21.24 -21.21 10.84
C ILE A 499 -21.42 -19.70 11.09
N TYR A 500 -21.35 -18.85 10.05
CA TYR A 500 -21.44 -17.39 10.21
C TYR A 500 -22.76 -16.74 9.73
N ASN A 501 -23.72 -17.53 9.22
CA ASN A 501 -25.05 -17.05 8.79
C ASN A 501 -26.06 -16.87 9.94
N ALA A 502 -25.58 -16.48 11.12
CA ALA A 502 -26.43 -16.24 12.29
C ALA A 502 -26.01 -14.97 13.02
N LYS A 503 -26.02 -13.82 12.33
CA LYS A 503 -26.19 -12.46 12.88
C LYS A 503 -26.08 -11.42 11.76
N GLN A 504 -27.21 -11.07 11.15
CA GLN A 504 -27.39 -9.78 10.47
C GLN A 504 -28.88 -9.57 10.23
N ASP A 505 -29.51 -8.85 11.14
CA ASP A 505 -30.82 -8.23 10.95
C ASP A 505 -30.79 -6.90 11.70
N SER A 506 -30.63 -5.80 10.98
CA SER A 506 -31.10 -4.49 11.42
C SER A 506 -31.35 -3.63 10.20
N ALA A 507 -32.61 -3.63 9.77
CA ALA A 507 -33.13 -2.69 8.80
C ALA A 507 -33.08 -1.27 9.39
N PHE A 508 -32.24 -0.39 8.84
CA PHE A 508 -32.37 1.05 9.08
C PHE A 508 -33.30 1.65 8.02
N GLY A 509 -34.45 2.13 8.50
CA GLY A 509 -35.47 2.78 7.68
C GLY A 509 -35.03 4.15 7.20
N LYS A 510 -35.38 4.47 5.96
CA LYS A 510 -35.26 5.81 5.37
C LYS A 510 -36.21 6.79 6.10
N ASN A 511 -35.69 7.56 7.05
CA ASN A 511 -36.37 8.74 7.58
C ASN A 511 -35.56 9.99 7.25
N TYR A 512 -36.21 10.91 6.55
CA TYR A 512 -35.66 12.19 6.15
C TYR A 512 -35.39 13.09 7.36
N TYR A 513 -34.20 13.66 7.37
CA TYR A 513 -33.65 14.72 8.22
C TYR A 513 -34.60 15.35 9.25
N LYS A 514 -34.31 15.11 10.53
CA LYS A 514 -34.38 16.13 11.57
C LYS A 514 -32.99 16.18 12.18
N ALA A 515 -32.32 17.33 12.11
CA ALA A 515 -31.17 17.58 12.96
C ALA A 515 -31.53 17.20 14.40
N ALA A 516 -30.59 16.59 15.12
CA ALA A 516 -30.69 16.48 16.56
C ALA A 516 -31.12 17.85 17.09
N ALA A 517 -32.31 17.93 17.69
CA ALA A 517 -32.71 19.16 18.33
C ALA A 517 -31.71 19.38 19.46
N VAL A 518 -30.86 20.41 19.34
CA VAL A 518 -30.18 20.94 20.51
C VAL A 518 -31.31 21.35 21.44
N GLU A 519 -31.57 20.55 22.45
CA GLU A 519 -32.54 20.91 23.47
C GLU A 519 -32.05 22.22 24.08
N ASN A 520 -32.95 23.16 24.36
CA ASN A 520 -32.60 24.39 25.04
C ASN A 520 -32.18 24.04 26.47
N VAL A 521 -30.93 23.61 26.64
CA VAL A 521 -30.31 23.36 27.94
C VAL A 521 -30.15 24.72 28.61
N GLU A 522 -30.90 24.95 29.67
CA GLU A 522 -30.74 26.13 30.51
C GLU A 522 -29.39 26.02 31.25
N LEU A 523 -28.35 26.65 30.69
CA LEU A 523 -26.96 26.52 31.15
C LEU A 523 -26.79 26.80 32.65
N ASP A 524 -27.53 27.78 33.18
CA ASP A 524 -27.50 28.16 34.61
C ASP A 524 -27.97 27.03 35.56
N LYS A 525 -28.71 26.03 35.06
CA LYS A 525 -29.19 24.88 35.84
C LYS A 525 -28.24 23.68 35.82
N VAL A 526 -27.34 23.61 34.84
CA VAL A 526 -26.47 22.44 34.60
C VAL A 526 -24.98 22.73 34.80
N ILE A 527 -24.59 24.00 34.92
CA ILE A 527 -23.24 24.39 35.32
C ILE A 527 -23.20 24.48 36.85
N HIS A 528 -22.38 23.66 37.47
CA HIS A 528 -22.23 23.60 38.93
C HIS A 528 -20.84 24.09 39.37
N PRO A 529 -20.66 24.57 40.62
CA PRO A 529 -19.34 24.92 41.14
C PRO A 529 -18.38 23.72 41.10
N GLN A 530 -17.19 23.91 40.50
CA GLN A 530 -16.18 22.85 40.34
C GLN A 530 -14.91 23.09 41.19
N GLU A 531 -14.95 24.03 42.14
CA GLU A 531 -13.78 24.44 42.92
C GLU A 531 -13.13 23.28 43.68
N GLY A 532 -11.80 23.15 43.56
CA GLY A 532 -11.01 22.13 44.25
C GLY A 532 -11.15 20.70 43.73
N LEU A 533 -11.90 20.47 42.64
CA LEU A 533 -12.04 19.15 42.03
C LEU A 533 -10.88 18.82 41.07
N LYS A 534 -10.24 19.82 40.47
CA LYS A 534 -9.06 19.65 39.61
C LYS A 534 -7.92 18.90 40.30
N GLU A 535 -7.62 19.24 41.55
CA GLU A 535 -6.55 18.62 42.33
C GLU A 535 -6.85 17.15 42.64
N LYS A 536 -8.13 16.78 42.74
CA LYS A 536 -8.56 15.38 42.94
C LYS A 536 -8.38 14.55 41.68
N ASP A 537 -8.49 15.17 40.51
CA ASP A 537 -8.29 14.50 39.23
C ASP A 537 -6.80 14.33 38.87
N TRP A 538 -5.86 14.92 39.62
CA TRP A 538 -4.44 14.89 39.26
C TRP A 538 -3.81 13.50 39.35
N ILE A 539 -3.39 12.97 38.19
CA ILE A 539 -2.71 11.68 38.08
C ILE A 539 -1.21 11.88 38.30
N LYS A 540 -0.71 11.48 39.48
CA LYS A 540 0.73 11.56 39.79
C LYS A 540 1.59 10.73 38.83
N LYS A 541 1.17 9.48 38.56
CA LYS A 541 1.85 8.54 37.67
C LYS A 541 0.96 7.32 37.41
N LEU A 542 0.88 6.87 36.15
CA LEU A 542 0.25 5.60 35.79
C LEU A 542 1.20 4.42 36.05
N PRO A 543 0.69 3.22 36.43
CA PRO A 543 1.51 2.04 36.59
C PRO A 543 2.35 1.72 35.34
N GLY A 544 3.65 1.50 35.49
CA GLY A 544 4.53 1.20 34.34
C GLY A 544 4.82 2.39 33.40
N GLN A 545 4.36 3.60 33.72
CA GLN A 545 4.62 4.81 32.92
C GLN A 545 6.10 5.24 32.96
N PRO A 546 6.69 5.62 31.81
CA PRO A 546 7.98 6.30 31.76
C PRO A 546 7.95 7.70 32.39
N PRO A 547 9.09 8.29 32.79
CA PRO A 547 9.14 9.66 33.33
C PRO A 547 8.60 10.71 32.34
N VAL A 548 7.80 11.66 32.84
CA VAL A 548 7.22 12.76 32.05
C VAL A 548 7.44 14.14 32.65
N LYS A 549 7.27 15.18 31.82
CA LYS A 549 7.43 16.60 32.17
C LYS A 549 6.14 17.42 32.07
N PHE A 550 5.02 16.77 31.80
CA PHE A 550 3.68 17.37 31.74
C PHE A 550 2.81 16.87 32.89
N GLN A 551 1.76 17.61 33.24
CA GLN A 551 0.73 17.13 34.15
C GLN A 551 -0.36 16.40 33.37
N GLN A 552 -1.00 15.46 34.05
CA GLN A 552 -2.06 14.62 33.50
C GLN A 552 -3.15 14.45 34.56
N TYR A 553 -4.39 14.39 34.11
CA TYR A 553 -5.57 14.40 34.96
C TYR A 553 -6.60 13.38 34.45
N GLY A 554 -7.33 12.75 35.35
CA GLY A 554 -8.40 11.82 35.03
C GLY A 554 -9.45 11.82 36.12
N GLY A 555 -10.72 11.78 35.70
CA GLY A 555 -11.84 11.87 36.60
C GLY A 555 -13.17 12.03 35.86
N TYR A 556 -14.21 12.33 36.64
CA TYR A 556 -15.59 12.38 36.15
C TYR A 556 -16.15 13.80 36.18
N VAL A 557 -16.99 14.09 35.19
CA VAL A 557 -17.87 15.27 35.19
C VAL A 557 -19.31 14.77 35.06
N THR A 558 -20.14 15.10 36.04
CA THR A 558 -21.58 14.81 36.03
C THR A 558 -22.26 15.64 34.96
N VAL A 559 -23.04 14.99 34.10
CA VAL A 559 -23.77 15.63 33.00
C VAL A 559 -25.28 15.61 33.23
N ASP A 560 -25.77 14.68 34.06
CA ASP A 560 -27.16 14.65 34.53
C ASP A 560 -27.20 13.99 35.92
N GLU A 561 -27.40 14.81 36.96
CA GLU A 561 -27.46 14.33 38.34
C GLU A 561 -28.68 13.42 38.58
N SER A 562 -29.82 13.73 37.95
CA SER A 562 -31.09 13.00 38.15
C SER A 562 -31.03 11.57 37.61
N ALA A 563 -30.39 11.39 36.47
CA ALA A 563 -30.15 10.08 35.86
C ALA A 563 -28.88 9.41 36.40
N GLY A 564 -28.05 10.15 37.14
CA GLY A 564 -26.73 9.73 37.60
C GLY A 564 -25.75 9.49 36.45
N ARG A 565 -25.82 10.30 35.38
CA ARG A 565 -24.89 10.24 34.24
C ARG A 565 -23.64 11.06 34.52
N ALA A 566 -22.47 10.45 34.32
CA ALA A 566 -21.19 11.12 34.36
C ALA A 566 -20.27 10.59 33.27
N LEU A 567 -19.54 11.51 32.62
CA LEU A 567 -18.55 11.17 31.60
C LEU A 567 -17.15 11.20 32.20
N TYR A 568 -16.36 10.17 31.88
CA TYR A 568 -14.95 10.07 32.23
C TYR A 568 -14.08 10.78 31.20
N TYR A 569 -13.03 11.44 31.68
CA TYR A 569 -12.04 12.06 30.81
C TYR A 569 -10.62 11.70 31.25
N TYR A 570 -9.70 11.76 30.29
CA TYR A 570 -8.25 11.78 30.53
C TYR A 570 -7.67 12.99 29.83
N PHE A 571 -6.94 13.82 30.55
CA PHE A 571 -6.36 15.05 30.05
C PHE A 571 -4.85 15.03 30.20
N THR A 572 -4.15 15.42 29.13
CA THR A 572 -2.69 15.55 29.12
C THR A 572 -2.32 16.97 28.72
N GLU A 573 -1.58 17.65 29.59
CA GLU A 573 -1.03 18.95 29.24
C GLU A 573 0.03 18.81 28.15
N ALA A 574 0.23 19.91 27.41
CA ALA A 574 1.29 20.02 26.44
C ALA A 574 2.68 19.84 27.09
N GLU A 575 3.53 18.98 26.53
CA GLU A 575 4.87 18.68 27.09
C GLU A 575 5.83 19.88 27.03
N ASN A 576 5.65 20.78 26.04
CA ASN A 576 6.58 21.88 25.79
C ASN A 576 6.08 23.25 26.27
N SER A 577 4.77 23.50 26.20
CA SER A 577 4.19 24.77 26.67
C SER A 577 2.69 24.65 26.95
N LYS A 578 2.29 24.98 28.18
CA LYS A 578 0.87 25.08 28.57
C LYS A 578 0.11 26.15 27.79
N SER A 579 0.82 27.04 27.05
CA SER A 579 0.18 28.07 26.24
C SER A 579 -0.44 27.56 24.93
N LEU A 580 -0.15 26.32 24.53
CA LEU A 580 -0.65 25.71 23.30
C LEU A 580 -2.18 25.54 23.33
N PRO A 581 -2.82 25.36 22.16
CA PRO A 581 -4.28 25.19 22.07
C PRO A 581 -4.82 24.02 22.91
N LEU A 582 -6.13 24.05 23.19
CA LEU A 582 -6.87 22.92 23.76
C LEU A 582 -7.47 22.11 22.60
N LEU A 583 -7.23 20.81 22.60
CA LEU A 583 -7.70 19.87 21.59
C LEU A 583 -8.51 18.76 22.28
N LEU A 584 -9.80 18.67 21.94
CA LEU A 584 -10.64 17.54 22.32
C LEU A 584 -10.44 16.39 21.32
N TRP A 585 -10.33 15.15 21.79
CA TRP A 585 -10.28 13.94 20.97
C TRP A 585 -11.46 13.02 21.30
N LEU A 586 -12.18 12.60 20.26
CA LEU A 586 -13.32 11.67 20.32
C LEU A 586 -13.09 10.49 19.37
N ASN A 587 -13.04 9.26 19.89
CA ASN A 587 -13.17 8.07 19.04
C ASN A 587 -14.65 7.84 18.67
N GLY A 588 -14.88 6.99 17.68
CA GLY A 588 -16.20 6.68 17.13
C GLY A 588 -16.85 5.42 17.69
N GLY A 589 -17.13 4.47 16.80
CA GLY A 589 -17.91 3.25 17.08
C GLY A 589 -19.22 3.22 16.28
N PRO A 590 -20.34 3.77 16.80
CA PRO A 590 -20.50 4.49 18.06
C PRO A 590 -20.25 3.63 19.29
N GLY A 591 -19.78 4.24 20.38
CA GLY A 591 -19.64 3.56 21.67
C GLY A 591 -18.24 3.03 22.00
N CYS A 592 -17.19 3.50 21.32
CA CYS A 592 -15.80 3.08 21.56
C CYS A 592 -15.00 4.11 22.39
N SER A 593 -14.04 3.61 23.17
CA SER A 593 -13.28 4.39 24.15
C SER A 593 -12.27 5.33 23.50
N SER A 594 -12.33 6.61 23.87
CA SER A 594 -11.29 7.60 23.55
C SER A 594 -9.98 7.40 24.31
N ILE A 595 -10.00 6.59 25.37
CA ILE A 595 -8.81 6.29 26.17
C ILE A 595 -8.06 5.11 25.58
N ALA A 596 -8.78 4.07 25.18
CA ALA A 596 -8.19 2.87 24.60
C ALA A 596 -7.54 3.18 23.25
N TYR A 597 -8.34 3.55 22.25
CA TYR A 597 -7.85 3.83 20.91
C TYR A 597 -7.07 5.16 20.90
N GLY A 598 -7.75 6.27 21.20
CA GLY A 598 -7.16 7.61 21.15
C GLY A 598 -5.91 7.79 22.03
N ALA A 599 -6.02 7.54 23.33
CA ALA A 599 -4.92 7.83 24.26
C ALA A 599 -3.83 6.74 24.30
N MET A 600 -4.19 5.46 24.14
CA MET A 600 -3.27 4.33 24.31
C MET A 600 -2.82 3.65 23.02
N GLU A 601 -3.45 3.91 21.86
CA GLU A 601 -3.05 3.34 20.56
C GLU A 601 -2.67 4.39 19.51
N GLU A 602 -3.22 5.61 19.60
CA GLU A 602 -3.16 6.59 18.52
C GLU A 602 -2.39 7.88 18.85
N VAL A 603 -3.00 8.85 19.53
CA VAL A 603 -2.46 10.22 19.63
C VAL A 603 -1.92 10.55 21.02
N GLY A 604 -2.25 9.75 22.04
CA GLY A 604 -1.80 9.99 23.41
C GLY A 604 -0.31 9.73 23.66
N PRO A 605 0.19 10.11 24.84
CA PRO A 605 1.62 10.11 25.17
C PRO A 605 2.24 8.74 25.37
N PHE A 606 1.44 7.68 25.49
CA PHE A 606 1.91 6.34 25.84
C PHE A 606 1.28 5.26 24.96
N ARG A 607 1.90 4.08 25.01
CA ARG A 607 1.43 2.83 24.41
C ARG A 607 1.59 1.69 25.40
N ALA A 608 0.60 0.81 25.45
CA ALA A 608 0.69 -0.44 26.20
C ALA A 608 1.71 -1.39 25.54
N ASN A 609 2.54 -2.01 26.37
CA ASN A 609 3.46 -3.06 25.92
C ASN A 609 2.75 -4.42 25.88
N SER A 610 3.32 -5.37 25.14
CA SER A 610 2.81 -6.74 24.98
C SER A 610 2.71 -7.57 26.27
N ASP A 611 3.10 -7.03 27.43
CA ASP A 611 2.91 -7.64 28.75
C ASP A 611 1.59 -7.23 29.41
N GLY A 612 0.85 -6.29 28.82
CA GLY A 612 -0.37 -5.70 29.39
C GLY A 612 -0.13 -4.96 30.71
N LYS A 613 1.12 -4.63 31.04
CA LYS A 613 1.52 -4.14 32.37
C LYS A 613 2.36 -2.87 32.34
N THR A 614 3.16 -2.69 31.31
CA THR A 614 4.08 -1.56 31.21
C THR A 614 3.72 -0.67 30.03
N LEU A 615 4.13 0.59 30.10
CA LEU A 615 3.92 1.57 29.04
C LEU A 615 5.26 1.99 28.43
N HIS A 616 5.26 2.29 27.14
CA HIS A 616 6.35 3.01 26.49
C HIS A 616 5.88 4.38 25.96
N ARG A 617 6.81 5.32 25.74
CA ARG A 617 6.48 6.65 25.24
C ARG A 617 6.10 6.59 23.76
N ASN A 618 5.01 7.26 23.40
CA ASN A 618 4.73 7.63 22.02
C ASN A 618 5.55 8.87 21.64
N HIS A 619 6.52 8.71 20.75
CA HIS A 619 7.36 9.83 20.29
C HIS A 619 6.66 10.79 19.33
N TYR A 620 5.43 10.46 18.92
CA TYR A 620 4.61 11.22 17.98
C TYR A 620 3.28 11.67 18.61
N ALA A 621 3.22 11.71 19.94
CA ALA A 621 2.02 12.11 20.67
C ALA A 621 1.59 13.55 20.34
N TRP A 622 0.29 13.78 20.26
CA TRP A 622 -0.25 15.09 19.93
C TRP A 622 -0.14 16.09 21.08
N ASN A 623 0.09 15.63 22.31
CA ASN A 623 0.43 16.50 23.43
C ASN A 623 1.83 17.16 23.29
N LEU A 624 2.58 16.87 22.22
CA LEU A 624 3.75 17.63 21.84
C LEU A 624 3.41 19.01 21.25
N VAL A 625 2.20 19.17 20.71
CA VAL A 625 1.73 20.37 19.99
C VAL A 625 0.38 20.93 20.48
N ALA A 626 -0.30 20.27 21.40
CA ALA A 626 -1.55 20.73 22.01
C ALA A 626 -1.69 20.27 23.47
N ASN A 627 -2.64 20.83 24.21
CA ASN A 627 -3.16 20.20 25.42
C ASN A 627 -4.32 19.29 24.99
N VAL A 628 -4.23 17.99 25.25
CA VAL A 628 -5.15 17.00 24.66
C VAL A 628 -6.09 16.45 25.71
N LEU A 629 -7.40 16.63 25.48
CA LEU A 629 -8.50 16.14 26.30
C LEU A 629 -9.16 14.96 25.58
N PHE A 630 -9.06 13.77 26.15
CA PHE A 630 -9.75 12.57 25.68
C PHE A 630 -11.04 12.40 26.48
N LEU A 631 -12.17 12.26 25.80
CA LEU A 631 -13.48 12.14 26.43
C LEU A 631 -14.12 10.79 26.07
N GLU A 632 -14.50 10.00 27.07
CA GLU A 632 -15.29 8.80 26.86
C GLU A 632 -16.77 9.18 26.77
N CYS A 633 -17.31 9.14 25.55
CA CYS A 633 -18.71 9.45 25.30
C CYS A 633 -19.31 8.48 24.27
N PRO A 634 -20.61 8.20 24.34
CA PRO A 634 -21.56 8.67 25.35
C PRO A 634 -21.47 7.90 26.68
N THR A 635 -22.42 8.17 27.57
CA THR A 635 -22.56 7.42 28.82
C THR A 635 -22.75 5.92 28.57
N GLY A 636 -22.02 5.06 29.29
CA GLY A 636 -21.99 3.60 29.07
C GLY A 636 -20.84 3.13 28.19
N VAL A 637 -20.02 4.04 27.66
CA VAL A 637 -18.74 3.73 27.03
C VAL A 637 -17.67 3.61 28.10
N ALA A 638 -17.01 2.46 28.15
CA ALA A 638 -15.82 2.26 28.96
C ALA A 638 -16.01 2.65 30.44
N PHE A 639 -15.36 3.71 30.94
CA PHE A 639 -15.50 4.16 32.32
C PHE A 639 -16.67 5.14 32.54
N SER A 640 -17.23 5.75 31.50
CA SER A 640 -18.40 6.62 31.59
C SER A 640 -19.66 5.83 31.96
N TYR A 641 -20.45 6.32 32.91
CA TYR A 641 -21.52 5.52 33.53
C TYR A 641 -22.82 6.31 33.75
N THR A 642 -23.91 5.56 33.84
CA THR A 642 -25.26 6.00 34.22
C THR A 642 -25.78 5.10 35.33
N ASN A 643 -26.53 5.68 36.27
CA ASN A 643 -27.29 4.91 37.26
C ASN A 643 -28.67 4.47 36.74
N THR A 644 -29.05 4.91 35.53
CA THR A 644 -30.34 4.67 34.91
C THR A 644 -30.20 3.71 33.73
N SER A 645 -30.51 2.44 33.93
CA SER A 645 -30.26 1.38 32.93
C SER A 645 -30.97 1.61 31.59
N SER A 646 -32.10 2.33 31.55
CA SER A 646 -32.80 2.68 30.30
C SER A 646 -32.02 3.67 29.42
N ASP A 647 -31.03 4.39 29.97
CA ASP A 647 -30.19 5.29 29.18
C ASP A 647 -29.40 4.53 28.11
N LEU A 648 -28.97 3.30 28.39
CA LEU A 648 -28.23 2.47 27.42
C LEU A 648 -29.07 2.09 26.18
N ASN A 649 -30.39 2.17 26.27
CA ASN A 649 -31.32 1.87 25.17
C ASN A 649 -31.94 3.13 24.54
N THR A 650 -31.61 4.31 25.07
CA THR A 650 -32.19 5.60 24.63
C THR A 650 -31.14 6.63 24.24
N THR A 651 -29.87 6.24 24.26
CA THR A 651 -28.73 7.04 23.85
C THR A 651 -28.58 7.01 22.33
N GLY A 652 -28.23 8.15 21.77
CA GLY A 652 -27.91 8.35 20.36
C GLY A 652 -27.27 9.73 20.17
N ASP A 653 -27.20 10.23 18.95
CA ASP A 653 -26.49 11.46 18.61
C ASP A 653 -26.99 12.69 19.41
N SER A 654 -28.30 12.89 19.50
CA SER A 654 -28.88 14.03 20.21
C SER A 654 -28.53 14.06 21.70
N ARG A 655 -28.55 12.90 22.36
CA ARG A 655 -28.17 12.82 23.78
C ARG A 655 -26.68 13.03 23.96
N THR A 656 -25.88 12.43 23.09
CA THR A 656 -24.41 12.51 23.13
C THR A 656 -23.94 13.95 23.03
N VAL A 657 -24.49 14.74 22.10
CA VAL A 657 -24.11 16.15 21.97
C VAL A 657 -24.51 16.97 23.19
N ASN A 658 -25.70 16.76 23.76
CA ASN A 658 -26.15 17.49 24.94
C ASN A 658 -25.27 17.18 26.16
N ASP A 659 -25.02 15.90 26.44
CA ASP A 659 -24.14 15.48 27.53
C ASP A 659 -22.70 16.02 27.32
N ASN A 660 -22.18 16.03 26.08
CA ASN A 660 -20.85 16.55 25.77
C ASN A 660 -20.72 18.07 25.95
N VAL A 661 -21.77 18.85 25.66
CA VAL A 661 -21.78 20.31 25.93
C VAL A 661 -21.75 20.57 27.44
N VAL A 662 -22.59 19.87 28.20
CA VAL A 662 -22.63 20.00 29.67
C VAL A 662 -21.30 19.60 30.28
N PHE A 663 -20.71 18.50 29.80
CA PHE A 663 -19.37 18.07 30.16
C PHE A 663 -18.35 19.19 29.91
N LEU A 664 -18.29 19.73 28.69
CA LEU A 664 -17.27 20.69 28.29
C LEU A 664 -17.35 21.97 29.12
N LEU A 665 -18.55 22.49 29.35
CA LEU A 665 -18.74 23.72 30.14
C LEU A 665 -18.35 23.51 31.60
N ASN A 666 -18.79 22.42 32.23
CA ASN A 666 -18.37 22.10 33.60
C ASN A 666 -16.86 21.80 33.68
N TRP A 667 -16.28 21.13 32.68
CA TRP A 667 -14.84 20.89 32.64
C TRP A 667 -14.05 22.20 32.55
N LEU A 668 -14.51 23.17 31.76
CA LEU A 668 -13.90 24.50 31.68
C LEU A 668 -14.05 25.33 32.97
N GLU A 669 -15.11 25.11 33.76
CA GLU A 669 -15.19 25.66 35.12
C GLU A 669 -14.16 25.02 36.06
N ARG A 670 -13.88 23.71 35.89
CA ARG A 670 -12.86 22.98 36.65
C ARG A 670 -11.43 23.37 36.25
N PHE A 671 -11.21 23.67 34.97
CA PHE A 671 -9.91 24.11 34.42
C PHE A 671 -10.01 25.52 33.80
N PRO A 672 -10.21 26.56 34.63
CA PRO A 672 -10.52 27.90 34.16
C PRO A 672 -9.42 28.54 33.29
N GLU A 673 -8.17 28.08 33.40
CA GLU A 673 -7.05 28.54 32.58
C GLU A 673 -7.18 28.21 31.07
N TYR A 674 -8.14 27.35 30.69
CA TYR A 674 -8.41 27.01 29.30
C TYR A 674 -9.67 27.68 28.72
N LYS A 675 -10.50 28.39 29.51
CA LYS A 675 -11.77 29.01 29.04
C LYS A 675 -11.61 29.90 27.81
N ASN A 676 -10.53 30.67 27.76
CA ASN A 676 -10.24 31.60 26.66
C ASN A 676 -9.25 31.04 25.62
N ARG A 677 -8.84 29.78 25.77
CA ARG A 677 -7.88 29.14 24.86
C ARG A 677 -8.53 28.88 23.51
N ASP A 678 -7.77 28.95 22.44
CA ASP A 678 -8.19 28.41 21.15
C ASP A 678 -8.54 26.92 21.33
N PHE A 679 -9.78 26.59 20.99
CA PHE A 679 -10.36 25.26 21.16
C PHE A 679 -10.57 24.60 19.81
N TYR A 680 -10.15 23.34 19.73
CA TYR A 680 -10.29 22.51 18.55
C TYR A 680 -10.94 21.18 18.94
N ILE A 681 -11.78 20.66 18.05
CA ILE A 681 -12.36 19.33 18.22
C ILE A 681 -11.74 18.41 17.18
N SER A 682 -11.27 17.26 17.62
CA SER A 682 -10.77 16.19 16.76
C SER A 682 -11.45 14.88 17.07
N GLY A 683 -11.45 14.00 16.09
CA GLY A 683 -11.92 12.64 16.27
C GLY A 683 -11.75 11.81 15.03
N GLU A 684 -12.25 10.58 15.08
CA GLU A 684 -12.19 9.66 13.96
C GLU A 684 -13.46 8.80 13.82
N SER A 685 -13.62 8.17 12.66
CA SER A 685 -14.66 7.18 12.41
C SER A 685 -16.06 7.80 12.56
N TYR A 686 -16.93 7.20 13.37
CA TYR A 686 -18.25 7.73 13.73
C TYR A 686 -18.19 9.09 14.47
N ALA A 687 -17.02 9.52 14.97
CA ALA A 687 -16.87 10.91 15.42
C ALA A 687 -17.03 11.93 14.27
N GLY A 688 -17.08 11.48 13.01
CA GLY A 688 -17.66 12.22 11.89
C GLY A 688 -19.05 12.78 12.18
N HIS A 689 -19.83 12.13 13.04
CA HIS A 689 -21.09 12.65 13.57
C HIS A 689 -20.88 13.48 14.84
N TYR A 690 -20.11 12.99 15.81
CA TYR A 690 -19.96 13.66 17.11
C TYR A 690 -19.34 15.05 17.00
N VAL A 691 -18.30 15.18 16.17
CA VAL A 691 -17.50 16.41 16.07
C VAL A 691 -18.30 17.57 15.46
N PRO A 692 -18.96 17.43 14.30
CA PRO A 692 -19.76 18.52 13.72
C PRO A 692 -20.99 18.87 14.57
N GLN A 693 -21.61 17.88 15.23
CA GLN A 693 -22.75 18.13 16.11
C GLN A 693 -22.35 18.91 17.36
N LEU A 694 -21.22 18.57 17.99
CA LEU A 694 -20.68 19.35 19.11
C LEU A 694 -20.25 20.76 18.70
N ALA A 695 -19.62 20.90 17.53
CA ALA A 695 -19.29 22.20 16.95
C ALA A 695 -20.54 23.07 16.75
N HIS A 696 -21.59 22.51 16.15
CA HIS A 696 -22.89 23.16 15.99
C HIS A 696 -23.45 23.61 17.35
N ALA A 697 -23.52 22.71 18.34
CA ALA A 697 -24.09 23.06 19.65
C ALA A 697 -23.30 24.18 20.35
N ILE A 698 -21.97 24.17 20.27
CA ILE A 698 -21.12 25.26 20.78
C ILE A 698 -21.44 26.60 20.09
N LEU A 699 -21.55 26.61 18.76
CA LEU A 699 -21.86 27.82 18.00
C LEU A 699 -23.25 28.36 18.38
N GLN A 700 -24.24 27.48 18.53
CA GLN A 700 -25.60 27.88 18.94
C GLN A 700 -25.61 28.43 20.36
N HIS A 701 -24.97 27.78 21.33
CA HIS A 701 -24.92 28.30 22.70
C HIS A 701 -24.15 29.64 22.80
N ASN A 702 -23.03 29.79 22.08
CA ASN A 702 -22.32 31.08 22.00
C ASN A 702 -23.24 32.21 21.47
N LYS A 703 -24.07 31.90 20.47
CA LYS A 703 -25.03 32.84 19.88
C LYS A 703 -26.18 33.17 20.83
N LEU A 704 -26.76 32.16 21.48
CA LEU A 704 -27.87 32.31 22.43
C LEU A 704 -27.46 33.15 23.65
N GLU A 705 -26.28 32.87 24.22
CA GLU A 705 -25.74 33.58 25.39
C GLU A 705 -25.13 34.93 25.06
N LYS A 706 -24.97 35.26 23.77
CA LYS A 706 -24.34 36.50 23.27
C LYS A 706 -22.94 36.73 23.85
N LYS A 707 -22.22 35.65 24.16
CA LYS A 707 -20.83 35.64 24.65
C LYS A 707 -20.12 34.39 24.15
N THR A 708 -18.79 34.46 24.03
CA THR A 708 -17.98 33.27 23.73
C THR A 708 -17.85 32.42 25.00
N LEU A 709 -18.63 31.35 25.09
CA LEU A 709 -18.49 30.31 26.11
C LEU A 709 -17.28 29.42 25.83
N VAL A 710 -17.15 29.03 24.55
CA VAL A 710 -16.04 28.21 24.04
C VAL A 710 -15.51 28.84 22.76
N ASN A 711 -14.20 29.12 22.74
CA ASN A 711 -13.51 29.75 21.61
C ASN A 711 -13.13 28.72 20.53
N LEU A 712 -14.15 28.14 19.87
CA LEU A 712 -13.98 27.14 18.81
C LEU A 712 -13.29 27.75 17.57
N LYS A 713 -12.17 27.15 17.15
CA LYS A 713 -11.37 27.60 15.99
C LYS A 713 -11.41 26.62 14.81
N GLY A 714 -11.58 25.34 15.06
CA GLY A 714 -11.57 24.34 13.99
C GLY A 714 -11.97 22.95 14.44
N ILE A 715 -12.35 22.14 13.46
CA ILE A 715 -12.58 20.71 13.58
C ILE A 715 -11.68 19.94 12.62
N ILE A 716 -11.16 18.79 13.07
CA ILE A 716 -10.36 17.88 12.24
C ILE A 716 -10.81 16.42 12.46
N ILE A 717 -11.17 15.71 11.39
CA ILE A 717 -11.78 14.37 11.53
C ILE A 717 -11.06 13.37 10.62
N GLY A 718 -10.61 12.25 11.21
CA GLY A 718 -9.99 11.14 10.51
C GLY A 718 -11.01 10.09 10.06
N ASN A 719 -10.91 9.62 8.82
CA ASN A 719 -11.72 8.51 8.28
C ASN A 719 -13.21 8.66 8.65
N ALA A 720 -13.74 9.86 8.40
CA ALA A 720 -15.00 10.32 8.96
C ALA A 720 -16.21 9.73 8.25
N VAL A 721 -17.17 9.19 9.03
CA VAL A 721 -18.52 8.91 8.54
C VAL A 721 -19.27 10.24 8.39
N ILE A 722 -19.73 10.55 7.18
CA ILE A 722 -20.26 11.88 6.80
C ILE A 722 -21.67 11.77 6.19
N ASN A 723 -21.91 10.76 5.38
CA ASN A 723 -23.14 10.60 4.62
C ASN A 723 -23.30 9.13 4.22
N ASP A 724 -24.28 8.46 4.81
CA ASP A 724 -24.50 7.03 4.65
C ASP A 724 -24.58 6.60 3.19
N ASP A 725 -25.29 7.35 2.33
CA ASP A 725 -25.49 7.00 0.93
C ASP A 725 -24.16 7.04 0.15
N THR A 726 -23.38 8.11 0.31
CA THR A 726 -22.09 8.25 -0.38
C THR A 726 -21.01 7.38 0.25
N ASP A 727 -21.06 7.17 1.55
CA ASP A 727 -20.07 6.39 2.28
C ASP A 727 -20.21 4.89 1.97
N ILE A 728 -21.43 4.36 1.94
CA ILE A 728 -21.68 2.95 1.60
C ILE A 728 -21.29 2.66 0.14
N ILE A 729 -21.73 3.50 -0.81
CA ILE A 729 -21.39 3.32 -2.23
C ILE A 729 -19.88 3.49 -2.43
N GLY A 730 -19.26 4.46 -1.76
CA GLY A 730 -17.81 4.66 -1.76
C GLY A 730 -17.04 3.43 -1.28
N ALA A 731 -17.53 2.74 -0.24
CA ALA A 731 -16.90 1.54 0.28
C ALA A 731 -16.94 0.38 -0.71
N TYR A 732 -18.07 0.12 -1.36
CA TYR A 732 -18.14 -0.94 -2.36
C TYR A 732 -17.30 -0.66 -3.60
N GLU A 733 -17.20 0.61 -4.02
CA GLU A 733 -16.30 1.03 -5.10
C GLU A 733 -14.82 0.88 -4.69
N TYR A 734 -14.48 1.16 -3.44
CA TYR A 734 -13.15 0.90 -2.88
C TYR A 734 -12.79 -0.59 -2.97
N TYR A 735 -13.67 -1.47 -2.49
CA TYR A 735 -13.44 -2.91 -2.54
C TYR A 735 -13.27 -3.43 -3.96
N ALA A 736 -14.05 -2.95 -4.93
CA ALA A 736 -13.91 -3.35 -6.33
C ALA A 736 -12.59 -2.86 -6.94
N SER A 737 -12.26 -1.58 -6.71
CA SER A 737 -11.08 -0.93 -7.29
C SER A 737 -9.76 -1.38 -6.67
N HIS A 738 -9.79 -1.91 -5.44
CA HIS A 738 -8.67 -2.56 -4.76
C HIS A 738 -8.69 -4.09 -4.95
N ALA A 739 -9.52 -4.59 -5.86
CA ALA A 739 -9.64 -5.99 -6.21
C ALA A 739 -9.96 -6.93 -5.03
N LEU A 740 -10.66 -6.44 -4.01
CA LEU A 740 -11.19 -7.25 -2.91
C LEU A 740 -12.48 -7.98 -3.30
N ILE A 741 -13.20 -7.45 -4.29
CA ILE A 741 -14.36 -8.09 -4.93
C ILE A 741 -14.28 -7.96 -6.46
N SER A 742 -15.12 -8.73 -7.16
CA SER A 742 -15.25 -8.60 -8.62
C SER A 742 -16.07 -7.38 -9.03
N ASP A 743 -15.89 -6.95 -10.28
CA ASP A 743 -16.67 -5.86 -10.87
C ASP A 743 -18.15 -6.25 -10.94
N GLU A 744 -18.45 -7.51 -11.24
CA GLU A 744 -19.80 -8.07 -11.26
C GLU A 744 -20.45 -8.00 -9.88
N THR A 745 -19.73 -8.38 -8.82
CA THR A 745 -20.23 -8.31 -7.44
C THR A 745 -20.61 -6.87 -7.08
N PHE A 746 -19.76 -5.90 -7.43
CA PHE A 746 -20.05 -4.48 -7.22
C PHE A 746 -21.26 -4.01 -8.02
N LEU A 747 -21.34 -4.37 -9.31
CA LEU A 747 -22.46 -4.01 -10.18
C LEU A 747 -23.79 -4.62 -9.71
N ASP A 748 -23.77 -5.87 -9.23
CA ASP A 748 -24.93 -6.54 -8.66
C ASP A 748 -25.39 -5.84 -7.38
N ILE A 749 -24.47 -5.48 -6.48
CA ILE A 749 -24.80 -4.70 -5.27
C ILE A 749 -25.45 -3.36 -5.69
N LYS A 750 -24.83 -2.62 -6.61
CA LYS A 750 -25.36 -1.34 -7.09
C LYS A 750 -26.78 -1.49 -7.64
N LYS A 751 -27.01 -2.51 -8.47
CA LYS A 751 -28.28 -2.79 -9.13
C LYS A 751 -29.37 -3.25 -8.17
N TYR A 752 -29.05 -4.17 -7.26
CA TYR A 752 -30.07 -4.83 -6.43
C TYR A 752 -30.27 -4.17 -5.05
N CYS A 753 -29.30 -3.40 -4.55
CA CYS A 753 -29.36 -2.76 -3.24
C CYS A 753 -29.71 -1.26 -3.29
N PHE A 754 -29.34 -0.52 -4.35
CA PHE A 754 -29.46 0.95 -4.39
C PHE A 754 -30.33 1.49 -5.53
N ASP A 755 -30.46 0.78 -6.64
CA ASP A 755 -31.26 1.22 -7.78
C ASP A 755 -32.78 1.15 -7.48
N LYS A 756 -33.61 1.75 -8.34
CA LYS A 756 -35.10 1.71 -8.31
C LYS A 756 -35.66 0.27 -8.35
N HIS A 757 -34.81 -0.72 -8.61
CA HIS A 757 -35.11 -2.14 -8.69
C HIS A 757 -34.64 -2.92 -7.46
N TYR A 758 -34.69 -2.31 -6.27
CA TYR A 758 -34.34 -2.98 -5.01
C TYR A 758 -34.97 -4.38 -4.93
N ASN A 759 -34.11 -5.39 -4.77
CA ASN A 759 -34.49 -6.78 -4.60
C ASN A 759 -33.73 -7.35 -3.41
N LYS A 760 -34.44 -7.55 -2.30
CA LYS A 760 -33.86 -8.04 -1.04
C LYS A 760 -33.08 -9.35 -1.21
N SER A 761 -33.61 -10.30 -1.98
CA SER A 761 -32.97 -11.61 -2.16
C SER A 761 -31.65 -11.48 -2.91
N ASN A 762 -31.66 -10.81 -4.05
CA ASN A 762 -30.46 -10.63 -4.87
C ASN A 762 -29.43 -9.72 -4.20
N CYS A 763 -29.87 -8.68 -3.48
CA CYS A 763 -28.99 -7.83 -2.69
C CYS A 763 -28.29 -8.64 -1.58
N ASN A 764 -29.04 -9.45 -0.82
CA ASN A 764 -28.48 -10.30 0.22
C ASN A 764 -27.45 -11.30 -0.33
N GLU A 765 -27.71 -11.86 -1.52
CA GLU A 765 -26.77 -12.77 -2.18
C GLU A 765 -25.47 -12.06 -2.58
N ALA A 766 -25.56 -10.89 -3.21
CA ALA A 766 -24.40 -10.11 -3.62
C ALA A 766 -23.57 -9.64 -2.40
N VAL A 767 -24.23 -9.21 -1.32
CA VAL A 767 -23.59 -8.83 -0.05
C VAL A 767 -22.94 -10.04 0.64
N ALA A 768 -23.53 -11.24 0.55
CA ALA A 768 -22.91 -12.44 1.08
C ALA A 768 -21.61 -12.80 0.34
N VAL A 769 -21.57 -12.61 -0.99
CA VAL A 769 -20.33 -12.78 -1.79
C VAL A 769 -19.26 -11.78 -1.36
N LEU A 770 -19.64 -10.50 -1.19
CA LEU A 770 -18.77 -9.47 -0.64
C LEU A 770 -18.17 -9.89 0.72
N ASN A 771 -19.02 -10.23 1.69
CA ASN A 771 -18.58 -10.58 3.05
C ASN A 771 -17.64 -11.80 3.04
N ASN A 772 -17.94 -12.82 2.23
CA ASN A 772 -17.08 -13.98 2.08
C ASN A 772 -15.68 -13.63 1.54
N ASN A 773 -15.59 -12.62 0.68
CA ASN A 773 -14.34 -12.15 0.11
C ASN A 773 -13.53 -11.26 1.07
N LEU A 774 -14.20 -10.53 1.97
CA LEU A 774 -13.54 -9.70 2.99
C LEU A 774 -13.16 -10.48 4.26
N ASN A 775 -13.68 -11.69 4.43
CA ASN A 775 -13.29 -12.57 5.53
C ASN A 775 -11.76 -12.79 5.54
N HIS A 776 -11.17 -12.80 6.74
CA HIS A 776 -9.72 -12.97 6.96
C HIS A 776 -8.84 -11.83 6.43
N ILE A 777 -9.40 -10.62 6.29
CA ILE A 777 -8.68 -9.35 6.11
C ILE A 777 -9.02 -8.43 7.28
N ASN A 778 -8.05 -7.60 7.70
CA ASN A 778 -8.33 -6.50 8.60
C ASN A 778 -8.97 -5.35 7.82
N ILE A 779 -10.26 -5.09 8.04
CA ILE A 779 -10.96 -4.03 7.29
C ILE A 779 -10.43 -2.63 7.63
N TYR A 780 -9.86 -2.43 8.81
CA TYR A 780 -9.28 -1.16 9.23
C TYR A 780 -7.91 -0.90 8.56
N ASN A 781 -7.30 -1.90 7.95
CA ASN A 781 -6.15 -1.75 7.06
C ASN A 781 -5.99 -3.01 6.20
N ILE A 782 -6.34 -2.89 4.92
CA ILE A 782 -6.47 -4.05 4.02
C ILE A 782 -5.15 -4.79 3.76
N TYR A 783 -3.99 -4.18 4.06
CA TYR A 783 -2.67 -4.79 3.90
C TYR A 783 -2.03 -5.23 5.21
N SER A 784 -2.59 -4.84 6.35
CA SER A 784 -2.07 -5.25 7.65
C SER A 784 -2.31 -6.76 7.90
N PRO A 785 -1.41 -7.40 8.67
CA PRO A 785 -1.64 -8.76 9.15
C PRO A 785 -2.78 -8.78 10.19
N LEU A 786 -3.42 -9.94 10.35
CA LEU A 786 -4.34 -10.16 11.46
C LEU A 786 -3.55 -10.40 12.75
N CYS A 787 -4.14 -10.07 13.90
CA CYS A 787 -3.60 -10.55 15.17
C CYS A 787 -3.68 -12.09 15.22
N LYS A 788 -2.52 -12.75 15.29
CA LYS A 788 -2.43 -14.24 15.32
C LYS A 788 -2.42 -14.81 16.74
N ASP A 789 -1.88 -14.05 17.69
CA ASP A 789 -1.78 -14.46 19.09
C ASP A 789 -1.77 -13.20 19.99
N GLY A 790 -2.92 -12.91 20.60
CA GLY A 790 -3.09 -11.80 21.54
C GLY A 790 -2.62 -12.11 22.97
N ASN A 791 -1.97 -13.27 23.21
CA ASN A 791 -1.53 -13.64 24.54
C ASN A 791 -0.46 -12.69 25.09
N LEU A 792 -0.63 -12.32 26.36
CA LEU A 792 0.33 -11.47 27.05
C LEU A 792 1.68 -12.18 27.20
N THR A 793 2.73 -11.46 26.84
CA THR A 793 4.11 -11.95 26.88
C THR A 793 4.75 -11.71 28.24
N LYS A 794 5.61 -12.63 28.69
CA LYS A 794 6.34 -12.49 29.96
C LYS A 794 7.38 -11.36 29.93
N TYR A 795 8.00 -11.14 28.77
CA TYR A 795 8.97 -10.08 28.55
C TYR A 795 8.40 -9.12 27.49
N PRO A 796 8.21 -7.84 27.82
CA PRO A 796 7.58 -6.90 26.91
C PRO A 796 8.43 -6.72 25.65
N LYS A 797 7.79 -6.88 24.50
CA LYS A 797 8.32 -6.41 23.22
C LYS A 797 7.85 -4.97 23.07
N VAL A 798 8.80 -4.05 22.89
CA VAL A 798 8.47 -2.67 22.49
C VAL A 798 8.49 -2.67 20.95
N PRO A 799 7.35 -2.48 20.28
CA PRO A 799 7.31 -2.37 18.84
C PRO A 799 8.20 -1.21 18.36
N SER A 800 8.70 -1.31 17.13
CA SER A 800 9.32 -0.15 16.49
C SER A 800 8.29 0.98 16.42
N PRO A 801 8.63 2.25 16.75
CA PRO A 801 7.68 3.37 16.70
C PRO A 801 7.07 3.67 15.32
N LEU A 802 7.54 2.97 14.28
CA LEU A 802 7.10 3.10 12.88
C LEU A 802 6.40 1.84 12.37
N VAL A 803 6.22 0.82 13.20
CA VAL A 803 5.62 -0.46 12.82
C VAL A 803 4.33 -0.63 13.61
N PHE A 804 3.23 -0.82 12.90
CA PHE A 804 1.93 -1.14 13.47
C PHE A 804 1.97 -2.50 14.18
N GLU A 805 1.38 -2.57 15.37
CA GLU A 805 1.28 -3.79 16.18
C GLU A 805 -0.16 -4.32 16.12
N PRO A 806 -0.44 -5.41 15.39
CA PRO A 806 -1.81 -5.85 15.12
C PRO A 806 -2.57 -6.36 16.35
N CYS A 807 -1.87 -6.65 17.45
CA CYS A 807 -2.47 -7.14 18.69
C CYS A 807 -2.51 -6.07 19.81
N SER A 808 -2.32 -4.79 19.49
CA SER A 808 -2.27 -3.69 20.47
C SER A 808 -3.50 -3.62 21.37
N ASP A 809 -4.70 -3.79 20.81
CA ASP A 809 -5.97 -3.75 21.56
C ASP A 809 -6.00 -4.76 22.71
N HIS A 810 -5.48 -5.98 22.53
CA HIS A 810 -5.38 -6.96 23.62
C HIS A 810 -4.50 -6.47 24.77
N TYR A 811 -3.42 -5.75 24.46
CA TYR A 811 -2.49 -5.23 25.47
C TYR A 811 -3.09 -4.04 26.22
N VAL A 812 -3.80 -3.17 25.50
CA VAL A 812 -4.51 -2.02 26.07
C VAL A 812 -5.65 -2.50 26.95
N HIS A 813 -6.46 -3.44 26.47
CA HIS A 813 -7.53 -4.07 27.24
C HIS A 813 -7.01 -4.69 28.53
N ALA A 814 -5.92 -5.47 28.47
CA ALA A 814 -5.30 -6.04 29.65
C ALA A 814 -4.75 -4.98 30.62
N TYR A 815 -4.20 -3.89 30.10
CA TYR A 815 -3.65 -2.80 30.90
C TYR A 815 -4.74 -1.99 31.63
N LEU A 816 -5.81 -1.61 30.94
CA LEU A 816 -6.90 -0.79 31.48
C LEU A 816 -7.81 -1.57 32.45
N ASN A 817 -7.84 -2.90 32.36
CA ASN A 817 -8.55 -3.76 33.32
C ASN A 817 -7.79 -4.00 34.64
N ARG A 818 -6.57 -3.48 34.78
CA ARG A 818 -5.84 -3.61 36.04
C ARG A 818 -6.37 -2.63 37.09
N ARG A 819 -6.63 -3.16 38.28
CA ARG A 819 -7.13 -2.36 39.40
C ARG A 819 -6.23 -1.19 39.77
N ASP A 820 -4.90 -1.40 39.81
CA ASP A 820 -3.94 -0.34 40.13
C ASP A 820 -3.88 0.74 39.04
N VAL A 821 -4.18 0.40 37.79
CA VAL A 821 -4.32 1.37 36.69
C VAL A 821 -5.60 2.18 36.84
N GLN A 822 -6.73 1.51 37.09
CA GLN A 822 -8.03 2.18 37.30
C GLN A 822 -8.02 3.11 38.52
N ASP A 823 -7.37 2.69 39.60
CA ASP A 823 -7.21 3.51 40.80
C ASP A 823 -6.33 4.74 40.51
N ALA A 824 -5.24 4.57 39.75
CA ALA A 824 -4.37 5.68 39.35
C ALA A 824 -5.05 6.65 38.37
N LEU A 825 -5.98 6.17 37.55
CA LEU A 825 -6.83 6.96 36.65
C LEU A 825 -8.01 7.63 37.39
N HIS A 826 -8.27 7.26 38.65
CA HIS A 826 -9.49 7.63 39.37
C HIS A 826 -10.78 7.18 38.67
N ALA A 827 -10.71 6.14 37.84
CA ALA A 827 -11.82 5.62 37.06
C ALA A 827 -12.74 4.69 37.87
N ASN A 828 -12.22 4.06 38.91
CA ASN A 828 -12.98 3.08 39.68
C ASN A 828 -13.78 3.73 40.84
N VAL A 829 -14.76 4.57 40.50
CA VAL A 829 -15.59 5.31 41.46
C VAL A 829 -16.83 4.55 41.94
N THR A 830 -17.32 3.57 41.17
CA THR A 830 -18.56 2.84 41.44
C THR A 830 -18.37 1.38 41.90
N ASN A 831 -17.14 0.93 42.16
CA ASN A 831 -16.80 -0.50 42.28
C ASN A 831 -17.34 -1.28 41.07
N ILE A 832 -16.86 -0.92 39.88
CA ILE A 832 -17.26 -1.52 38.60
C ILE A 832 -17.24 -3.05 38.75
N LYS A 833 -18.40 -3.69 38.61
CA LYS A 833 -18.61 -5.12 38.87
C LYS A 833 -18.36 -6.00 37.63
N TYR A 834 -18.07 -5.38 36.50
CA TYR A 834 -17.85 -5.99 35.20
C TYR A 834 -16.49 -5.54 34.67
N ASP A 835 -15.89 -6.36 33.82
CA ASP A 835 -14.62 -6.00 33.17
C ASP A 835 -14.86 -4.80 32.23
N TRP A 836 -13.90 -3.89 32.20
CA TRP A 836 -13.88 -2.76 31.28
C TRP A 836 -13.68 -3.28 29.85
N GLU A 837 -14.35 -2.68 28.87
CA GLU A 837 -14.30 -3.06 27.45
C GLU A 837 -13.99 -1.85 26.57
N SER A 838 -13.28 -2.07 25.45
CA SER A 838 -12.87 -1.02 24.51
C SER A 838 -14.07 -0.38 23.79
N CYS A 839 -15.13 -1.15 23.50
CA CYS A 839 -16.37 -0.67 22.91
C CYS A 839 -17.59 -1.28 23.62
N SER A 840 -18.70 -0.54 23.66
CA SER A 840 -19.93 -0.93 24.36
C SER A 840 -20.95 -1.59 23.42
N ASP A 841 -21.07 -2.92 23.53
CA ASP A 841 -22.07 -3.71 22.77
C ASP A 841 -23.51 -3.20 22.93
N PRO A 842 -24.02 -2.91 24.16
CA PRO A 842 -25.41 -2.47 24.32
C PRO A 842 -25.73 -1.16 23.59
N LEU A 843 -24.78 -0.23 23.55
CA LEU A 843 -24.94 1.05 22.86
C LEU A 843 -24.97 0.85 21.34
N PHE A 844 -24.13 -0.04 20.81
CA PHE A 844 -24.09 -0.33 19.38
C PHE A 844 -25.43 -0.90 18.86
N TYR A 845 -26.04 -1.85 19.58
CA TYR A 845 -27.28 -2.49 19.15
C TYR A 845 -28.55 -1.66 19.38
N ASN A 846 -28.53 -0.69 20.30
CA ASN A 846 -29.70 0.10 20.69
C ASN A 846 -29.55 1.61 20.40
N TRP A 847 -28.70 1.98 19.44
CA TRP A 847 -28.46 3.38 19.07
C TRP A 847 -29.75 4.05 18.57
N LYS A 848 -30.18 5.12 19.26
CA LYS A 848 -31.52 5.68 19.10
C LYS A 848 -31.70 6.57 17.86
N ASP A 849 -30.71 7.40 17.56
CA ASP A 849 -30.74 8.37 16.48
C ASP A 849 -29.37 8.55 15.84
N SER A 850 -29.34 8.47 14.51
CA SER A 850 -28.19 8.70 13.64
C SER A 850 -28.71 9.41 12.39
N PRO A 851 -28.48 10.72 12.21
CA PRO A 851 -28.88 11.43 11.00
C PRO A 851 -28.10 10.87 9.82
N ALA A 852 -28.76 10.54 8.70
CA ALA A 852 -28.10 9.93 7.54
C ALA A 852 -27.00 10.79 6.89
N THR A 853 -26.90 12.07 7.24
CA THR A 853 -25.83 12.95 6.80
C THR A 853 -25.57 14.10 7.77
N ILE A 854 -24.30 14.48 7.89
CA ILE A 854 -23.83 15.64 8.66
C ILE A 854 -23.33 16.79 7.79
N ILE A 855 -23.47 16.70 6.45
CA ILE A 855 -23.06 17.75 5.50
C ILE A 855 -23.60 19.14 5.90
N PRO A 856 -24.88 19.31 6.29
CA PRO A 856 -25.40 20.63 6.69
C PRO A 856 -24.61 21.27 7.85
N LEU A 857 -24.14 20.47 8.81
CA LEU A 857 -23.40 20.96 9.98
C LEU A 857 -21.95 21.30 9.64
N LEU A 858 -21.34 20.59 8.68
CA LEU A 858 -20.05 20.97 8.12
C LEU A 858 -20.14 22.30 7.37
N THR A 859 -21.18 22.48 6.55
CA THR A 859 -21.44 23.74 5.85
C THR A 859 -21.64 24.90 6.82
N GLU A 860 -22.47 24.71 7.86
CA GLU A 860 -22.66 25.72 8.90
C GLU A 860 -21.35 26.08 9.61
N SER A 861 -20.50 25.08 9.91
CA SER A 861 -19.19 25.32 10.51
C SER A 861 -18.33 26.24 9.63
N LEU A 862 -18.28 25.97 8.32
CA LEU A 862 -17.56 26.80 7.34
C LEU A 862 -18.13 28.22 7.27
N GLU A 863 -19.46 28.38 7.25
CA GLU A 863 -20.15 29.67 7.23
C GLU A 863 -19.86 30.52 8.49
N ASN A 864 -19.62 29.87 9.63
CA ASN A 864 -19.22 30.52 10.88
C ASN A 864 -17.70 30.71 11.02
N GLY A 865 -16.92 30.46 9.97
CA GLY A 865 -15.47 30.64 9.95
C GLY A 865 -14.70 29.60 10.76
N VAL A 866 -15.31 28.46 11.10
CA VAL A 866 -14.64 27.31 11.71
C VAL A 866 -13.86 26.57 10.63
N ARG A 867 -12.57 26.36 10.84
CA ARG A 867 -11.73 25.58 9.92
C ARG A 867 -12.14 24.11 9.95
N VAL A 868 -12.34 23.48 8.80
CA VAL A 868 -12.74 22.06 8.71
C VAL A 868 -11.68 21.27 7.96
N TRP A 869 -11.00 20.33 8.62
CA TRP A 869 -10.09 19.39 7.98
C TRP A 869 -10.66 17.98 8.05
N ILE A 870 -10.69 17.29 6.91
CA ILE A 870 -11.06 15.88 6.85
C ILE A 870 -9.85 15.16 6.27
N PHE A 871 -9.40 14.11 6.94
CA PHE A 871 -8.29 13.31 6.45
C PHE A 871 -8.64 11.83 6.43
N SER A 872 -8.09 11.09 5.47
CA SER A 872 -8.34 9.64 5.35
C SER A 872 -7.04 8.89 5.15
N GLY A 873 -6.88 7.77 5.87
CA GLY A 873 -5.95 6.73 5.47
C GLY A 873 -6.37 6.12 4.13
N ASP A 874 -5.45 6.03 3.17
CA ASP A 874 -5.75 5.55 1.81
C ASP A 874 -5.83 4.01 1.70
N ILE A 875 -5.51 3.29 2.77
CA ILE A 875 -5.64 1.83 2.88
C ILE A 875 -6.68 1.38 3.92
N ASP A 876 -7.50 2.32 4.39
CA ASP A 876 -8.67 2.02 5.21
C ASP A 876 -9.79 1.42 4.35
N GLY A 877 -10.29 0.26 4.74
CA GLY A 877 -11.49 -0.35 4.14
C GLY A 877 -12.78 -0.04 4.89
N ALA A 878 -12.73 0.44 6.14
CA ALA A 878 -13.92 0.68 6.96
C ALA A 878 -14.65 1.96 6.56
N VAL A 879 -13.92 3.07 6.44
CA VAL A 879 -14.41 4.34 5.89
C VAL A 879 -13.40 4.84 4.84
N PRO A 880 -13.40 4.21 3.65
CA PRO A 880 -12.35 4.41 2.68
C PRO A 880 -12.33 5.83 2.11
N VAL A 881 -11.17 6.20 1.56
CA VAL A 881 -10.94 7.50 0.93
C VAL A 881 -11.97 7.84 -0.16
N THR A 882 -12.50 6.84 -0.87
CA THR A 882 -13.55 6.98 -1.89
C THR A 882 -14.87 7.46 -1.29
N SER A 883 -15.25 6.97 -0.11
CA SER A 883 -16.40 7.42 0.68
C SER A 883 -16.27 8.89 1.01
N THR A 884 -15.14 9.28 1.61
CA THR A 884 -14.86 10.67 1.96
C THR A 884 -14.89 11.60 0.74
N LYS A 885 -14.22 11.24 -0.37
CA LYS A 885 -14.22 12.06 -1.60
C LYS A 885 -15.63 12.26 -2.16
N LYS A 886 -16.48 11.22 -2.16
CA LYS A 886 -17.88 11.34 -2.61
C LYS A 886 -18.69 12.25 -1.69
N SER A 887 -18.52 12.11 -0.38
CA SER A 887 -19.19 12.93 0.63
C SER A 887 -18.81 14.41 0.50
N ILE A 888 -17.53 14.72 0.28
CA ILE A 888 -17.06 16.10 0.03
C ILE A 888 -17.60 16.64 -1.31
N LYS A 889 -17.60 15.82 -2.37
CA LYS A 889 -18.17 16.21 -3.67
C LYS A 889 -19.65 16.55 -3.56
N ALA A 890 -20.41 15.84 -2.72
CA ALA A 890 -21.83 16.13 -2.46
C ALA A 890 -22.07 17.50 -1.78
N MET A 891 -21.04 18.11 -1.18
CA MET A 891 -21.12 19.47 -0.61
C MET A 891 -21.11 20.57 -1.68
N ASN A 892 -20.77 20.26 -2.94
CA ASN A 892 -20.69 21.23 -4.06
C ASN A 892 -19.81 22.46 -3.77
N LEU A 893 -18.69 22.26 -3.09
CA LEU A 893 -17.73 23.31 -2.80
C LEU A 893 -16.86 23.65 -4.03
N ILE A 894 -16.38 24.89 -4.10
CA ILE A 894 -15.46 25.34 -5.15
C ILE A 894 -14.03 25.01 -4.72
N VAL A 895 -13.29 24.25 -5.52
CA VAL A 895 -11.86 23.99 -5.30
C VAL A 895 -11.08 25.31 -5.30
N ASP A 896 -10.23 25.49 -4.29
CA ASP A 896 -9.34 26.65 -4.13
C ASP A 896 -7.91 26.32 -4.58
N GLN A 897 -7.30 25.27 -4.02
CA GLN A 897 -6.07 24.68 -4.53
C GLN A 897 -6.34 23.25 -5.00
N PRO A 898 -5.87 22.89 -6.21
CA PRO A 898 -6.13 21.57 -6.79
C PRO A 898 -5.41 20.46 -6.02
N TYR A 899 -5.91 19.24 -6.19
CA TYR A 899 -5.33 18.02 -5.65
C TYR A 899 -3.83 17.90 -5.93
N MET A 900 -3.01 17.89 -4.87
CA MET A 900 -1.55 17.89 -5.00
C MET A 900 -0.84 17.04 -3.95
N ALA A 901 0.30 16.46 -4.32
CA ALA A 901 1.13 15.67 -3.41
C ALA A 901 1.71 16.48 -2.24
N LEU A 902 1.63 15.90 -1.04
CA LEU A 902 2.29 16.36 0.18
C LEU A 902 3.63 15.63 0.36
N LEU A 903 4.74 16.35 0.32
CA LEU A 903 6.07 15.80 0.56
C LEU A 903 6.41 15.80 2.04
N VAL A 904 6.95 14.70 2.54
CA VAL A 904 7.43 14.57 3.91
C VAL A 904 8.95 14.70 3.95
N ILE A 905 9.43 15.73 4.65
CA ILE A 905 10.86 16.00 4.83
C ILE A 905 11.38 15.34 6.10
N TRP A 906 12.34 14.43 5.93
CA TRP A 906 12.99 13.73 7.03
C TRP A 906 14.34 14.38 7.38
N ARG A 907 14.61 14.65 8.66
CA ARG A 907 15.98 14.90 9.16
C ARG A 907 16.28 14.03 10.37
N ARG A 908 17.41 13.30 10.32
CA ARG A 908 17.90 12.42 11.40
C ARG A 908 16.85 11.44 11.93
N GLY A 909 16.06 10.83 11.05
CA GLY A 909 15.03 9.84 11.43
C GLY A 909 13.74 10.44 12.02
N LYS A 910 13.57 11.76 12.03
CA LYS A 910 12.33 12.44 12.41
C LYS A 910 11.79 13.27 11.24
N ILE A 911 10.47 13.40 11.15
CA ILE A 911 9.86 14.36 10.23
C ILE A 911 10.10 15.75 10.80
N VAL A 912 10.64 16.64 9.97
CA VAL A 912 10.93 18.02 10.37
C VAL A 912 10.03 19.03 9.66
N LYS A 913 9.44 18.66 8.51
CA LYS A 913 8.52 19.51 7.75
C LYS A 913 7.69 18.65 6.79
N ILE A 914 6.46 19.06 6.48
CA ILE A 914 5.75 18.62 5.25
C ILE A 914 5.80 19.82 4.29
N GLN A 915 6.13 19.60 3.00
CA GLN A 915 6.13 20.65 1.96
C GLN A 915 5.30 20.24 0.72
N THR A 916 4.68 21.15 -0.03
CA THR A 916 4.22 20.82 -1.40
C THR A 916 5.38 20.99 -2.38
N LEU A 917 5.35 20.23 -3.49
CA LEU A 917 6.32 20.36 -4.57
C LEU A 917 5.97 21.55 -5.48
N ILE A 918 6.53 22.74 -5.22
CA ILE A 918 6.45 23.87 -6.16
C ILE A 918 7.87 24.33 -6.51
N ILE A 919 8.41 23.83 -7.63
CA ILE A 919 9.62 24.38 -8.24
C ILE A 919 9.18 25.52 -9.16
N LYS A 920 9.23 26.77 -8.68
CA LYS A 920 9.32 27.93 -9.59
C LYS A 920 10.78 28.08 -10.02
N LEU A 921 11.05 27.77 -11.29
CA LEU A 921 12.30 28.17 -11.94
C LEU A 921 12.29 29.69 -12.13
N ASN A 922 12.90 30.43 -11.21
CA ASN A 922 13.41 31.77 -11.49
C ASN A 922 14.83 31.90 -10.91
N ASN A 923 15.79 31.82 -11.83
CA ASN A 923 17.18 32.29 -11.85
C ASN A 923 17.85 32.69 -10.50
N TYR A 924 18.93 31.96 -10.20
CA TYR A 924 20.05 32.22 -9.27
C TYR A 924 19.80 32.14 -7.75
N CYS A 925 20.11 30.97 -7.15
CA CYS A 925 21.07 30.89 -6.04
C CYS A 925 21.42 29.41 -5.70
N PHE A 926 22.69 29.03 -5.85
CA PHE A 926 23.22 27.74 -5.40
C PHE A 926 23.66 27.85 -3.93
N LEU A 927 22.86 27.29 -3.02
CA LEU A 927 23.34 26.81 -1.73
C LEU A 927 22.61 25.50 -1.40
N VAL A 928 23.10 24.40 -1.97
CA VAL A 928 22.59 23.05 -1.69
C VAL A 928 23.09 22.63 -0.31
N LEU A 929 22.34 23.01 0.73
CA LEU A 929 22.32 22.23 1.96
C LEU A 929 21.65 20.91 1.62
N THR A 930 22.34 19.81 1.86
CA THR A 930 21.89 18.42 1.63
C THR A 930 20.61 18.13 2.42
N ILE A 931 19.46 18.42 1.80
CA ILE A 931 18.14 17.95 2.24
C ILE A 931 18.00 16.54 1.68
N LYS A 932 18.06 15.53 2.58
CA LYS A 932 17.88 14.13 2.20
C LYS A 932 16.42 13.89 1.80
N LEU A 933 16.21 13.84 0.48
CA LEU A 933 15.12 13.24 -0.33
C LEU A 933 13.76 13.03 0.38
N ASP A 934 12.79 13.79 -0.08
CA ASP A 934 11.39 13.76 0.34
C ASP A 934 10.65 12.54 -0.22
N SER A 935 9.68 12.02 0.52
CA SER A 935 8.74 10.99 0.03
C SER A 935 7.32 11.52 0.12
N ILE A 936 6.43 11.10 -0.79
CA ILE A 936 5.01 11.45 -0.68
C ILE A 936 4.43 10.91 0.65
N GLY A 937 3.87 11.81 1.45
CA GLY A 937 3.16 11.53 2.70
C GLY A 937 1.67 11.31 2.52
N GLY A 938 1.13 11.74 1.38
CA GLY A 938 -0.28 11.78 1.04
C GLY A 938 -0.55 12.91 0.06
N TYR A 939 -1.80 13.31 -0.07
CA TYR A 939 -2.24 14.35 -1.01
C TYR A 939 -3.19 15.31 -0.31
N VAL A 940 -3.33 16.53 -0.83
CA VAL A 940 -4.22 17.56 -0.28
C VAL A 940 -5.01 18.24 -1.38
N GLU A 941 -6.26 18.57 -1.08
CA GLU A 941 -7.09 19.48 -1.85
C GLU A 941 -7.79 20.45 -0.90
N THR A 942 -7.92 21.70 -1.32
CA THR A 942 -8.54 22.74 -0.49
C THR A 942 -9.71 23.36 -1.23
N TYR A 943 -10.69 23.81 -0.47
CA TYR A 943 -11.92 24.36 -1.00
C TYR A 943 -12.18 25.74 -0.41
N LYS A 944 -12.78 26.61 -1.23
CA LYS A 944 -13.24 27.92 -0.79
C LYS A 944 -14.21 27.76 0.38
N GLY A 945 -14.09 28.61 1.38
CA GLY A 945 -14.86 28.52 2.63
C GLY A 945 -14.11 27.85 3.78
N GLY A 946 -12.95 27.23 3.54
CA GLY A 946 -12.05 26.79 4.61
C GLY A 946 -12.02 25.28 4.87
N LEU A 947 -12.57 24.45 3.96
CA LEU A 947 -12.44 22.99 4.01
C LEU A 947 -11.12 22.54 3.39
N THR A 948 -10.43 21.61 4.06
CA THR A 948 -9.24 20.92 3.52
C THR A 948 -9.45 19.43 3.61
N PHE A 949 -9.27 18.74 2.47
CA PHE A 949 -9.21 17.29 2.40
C PHE A 949 -7.77 16.84 2.29
N ALA A 950 -7.36 15.84 3.06
CA ALA A 950 -6.04 15.25 2.95
C ALA A 950 -6.10 13.72 2.96
N THR A 951 -5.24 13.07 2.19
CA THR A 951 -4.97 11.64 2.34
C THR A 951 -3.69 11.42 3.11
N VAL A 952 -3.56 10.30 3.81
CA VAL A 952 -2.31 9.89 4.46
C VAL A 952 -1.87 8.55 3.89
N ARG A 953 -0.79 8.58 3.11
CA ARG A 953 -0.33 7.44 2.32
C ARG A 953 0.06 6.25 3.20
N GLY A 954 -0.45 5.07 2.91
CA GLY A 954 -0.18 3.83 3.65
C GLY A 954 -0.70 3.84 5.09
N ALA A 955 -1.73 4.63 5.39
CA ALA A 955 -2.42 4.62 6.68
C ALA A 955 -3.78 3.91 6.57
N GLY A 956 -4.12 3.11 7.58
CA GLY A 956 -5.47 2.55 7.74
C GLY A 956 -6.42 3.51 8.45
N HIS A 957 -7.47 2.97 9.06
CA HIS A 957 -8.53 3.70 9.76
C HIS A 957 -7.99 4.62 10.85
N GLU A 958 -7.23 4.04 11.79
CA GLU A 958 -6.53 4.75 12.86
C GLU A 958 -5.22 5.36 12.33
N VAL A 959 -5.33 6.42 11.53
CA VAL A 959 -4.17 7.03 10.85
C VAL A 959 -2.98 7.30 11.78
N PRO A 960 -3.16 7.80 13.03
CA PRO A 960 -2.04 7.99 13.95
C PRO A 960 -1.37 6.69 14.41
N SER A 961 -2.07 5.56 14.45
CA SER A 961 -1.50 4.24 14.74
C SER A 961 -0.61 3.75 13.58
N TYR A 962 -1.08 3.89 12.34
CA TYR A 962 -0.38 3.38 11.16
C TYR A 962 0.75 4.30 10.66
N GLN A 963 0.54 5.63 10.68
CA GLN A 963 1.49 6.63 10.17
C GLN A 963 1.71 7.77 11.20
N PRO A 964 2.21 7.46 12.41
CA PRO A 964 2.23 8.38 13.55
C PRO A 964 2.97 9.70 13.27
N ALA A 965 4.10 9.62 12.57
CA ALA A 965 4.88 10.79 12.25
C ALA A 965 4.14 11.74 11.27
N ARG A 966 3.41 11.17 10.29
CA ARG A 966 2.65 11.95 9.30
C ARG A 966 1.43 12.58 9.96
N ALA A 967 0.73 11.82 10.81
CA ALA A 967 -0.39 12.30 11.60
C ALA A 967 0.00 13.48 12.51
N LEU A 968 1.12 13.38 13.24
CA LEU A 968 1.63 14.49 14.05
C LEU A 968 1.91 15.74 13.21
N SER A 969 2.49 15.56 12.02
CA SER A 969 2.73 16.69 11.13
C SER A 969 1.44 17.30 10.62
N LEU A 970 0.42 16.49 10.29
CA LEU A 970 -0.89 16.95 9.85
C LEU A 970 -1.54 17.84 10.92
N ILE A 971 -1.66 17.35 12.17
CA ILE A 971 -2.27 18.12 13.26
C ILE A 971 -1.48 19.40 13.57
N THR A 972 -0.14 19.37 13.44
CA THR A 972 0.70 20.55 13.66
C THR A 972 0.33 21.68 12.71
N HIS A 973 0.11 21.39 11.42
CA HIS A 973 -0.27 22.39 10.42
C HIS A 973 -1.73 22.85 10.61
N PHE A 974 -2.61 21.92 10.97
CA PHE A 974 -3.99 22.26 11.30
C PHE A 974 -4.08 23.27 12.44
N LEU A 975 -3.38 23.02 13.56
CA LEU A 975 -3.42 23.89 14.74
C LEU A 975 -2.77 25.26 14.49
N SER A 976 -1.66 25.31 13.75
CA SER A 976 -0.99 26.58 13.42
C SER A 976 -1.76 27.43 12.40
N GLY A 977 -2.73 26.85 11.69
CA GLY A 977 -3.41 27.50 10.57
C GLY A 977 -2.54 27.74 9.36
N THR A 978 -1.38 27.10 9.28
CA THR A 978 -0.63 27.01 8.04
C THR A 978 -1.30 25.95 7.18
N LEU A 979 -1.68 26.30 5.94
CA LEU A 979 -2.04 25.29 4.95
C LEU A 979 -0.89 24.26 4.87
N LEU A 980 -1.22 22.97 4.72
CA LEU A 980 -0.22 21.96 4.33
C LEU A 980 0.40 22.50 3.05
N PRO A 981 1.70 22.85 3.07
CA PRO A 981 2.11 24.13 2.52
C PRO A 981 1.97 24.18 1.02
N GLY A 982 0.86 24.72 0.54
CA GLY A 982 0.72 25.31 -0.78
C GLY A 982 1.12 26.78 -0.70
N ASN A 983 1.95 27.19 -1.66
CA ASN A 983 2.27 28.58 -2.03
C ASN A 983 2.50 29.61 -0.90
N HIS A 984 3.75 29.67 -0.41
CA HIS A 984 4.42 30.97 -0.25
C HIS A 984 5.74 30.98 -1.03
#